data_AF-A0A1H8H999-F1
#
_entry.id   AF-A0A1H8H999-F1
#
_cell.length_a   1.000
_cell.length_b   1.000
_cell.length_c   1.000
_cell.angle_alpha   90.00
_cell.angle_beta   90.00
_cell.angle_gamma   90.00
#
_symmetry.space_group_name_H-M   'P 1'
#
loop_
_entity.id
_entity.type
_entity.pdbx_description
1 polymer ?
#
loop_
_entity_poly.entity_id
_entity_poly.type
_entity_poly.pdbx_seq_one_letter_code
_entity_poly.pdbx_strand_id
1 'polypeptide(L)'
;MNKKFIVSAIVVSVMLCLNLNVYADKSDNIERIGGVDRYNTGVELSKKIYSKSKKAIIVSGEDYPDALSGGNISMTENIPLFMTQKDKLNKEVFNELKRLNVNEVVIVGGKNSVSDSVEDNLNKNFSVSRIYGKDREETSLEVYRRISRNRNIETVGVSNGHKFSDSLAAIPYLNQENGILILSNGENISNKLEFVLDNKKVILFGGENSISNKFKRKIKSTRISGNDRYETAEKIGEEFCKNNGKTLENMRYLIITSGINYPDALSSIPLSLNKSCPIIFSSPDSIKKIGFTKYGRKIFIVGGENSVNKSIENKLKINEISDENKNTSSKSNSKEEYIDIPDKLFLKVLNKNIDPKRSDNQKISKNDMLKLKQLSVYGPNTVDITNIKPNQKREEIIPMKKIDSKWMVSRGMKSIEGIQYAKNLEAIEISECEIENIKPLKNLKKLRYIEIDRNRIKDINALSGLTELNHLKLYNNLITDITPLSKLKKLKYLDIHYNVDNNGKNGISDISSLKNLKSLEFLDVSANHLKNIDVLNEMPNLKMVDFSNNNIDDYTKIQNKIIEISQIGYGNCGFFGQNYDINKKYEIPPEGGEIVIKNPSKGLKKIAMEMYEIPTFFTEFDAKIKNSLNSGNTDVFENERIIKSIIKSISYDEYKDQFIINILPNNTDEDRNQELGFTGKTEEYAWNFLGIKINQKHISDKTEIKMDMETKKFYVDLLNKYNKTEKKYVNLTDEASIDYKKIDYNTKITKGDMKKLRVFTVVDRDVNDKLVDPLKYATNLEEFQCMLNNKELKRELKNFDFLSSCKKLKKLYYINQDYKELNKSGAVDLSSLGNNKDLEDFRMNATNTSDISGIKDLKLKNLSLEENNIYSVFNIIGIDTLERLDLENNKISNLNGFENLKNLRTLYVYGNNITTLKPLYNLNELEALLAEDNKIKNIDGIENLNLYRLRLQGNPLENNYMDSIKKMKNINHLCVGKINTEDFNWLQYNLIRPENKIVSDLEENNPREEFFENLDLEYEVTKDEIKENKIIIVDNKLKYADGKYISIGKNKNVNFKNDKIEIDISNITISENNNIVKFALNYDEENNEYQYNNGYYGQPSHIEGKINLIIKLK
;
A
#
# COMPACT_ATOMS: atom_id res chain seq x y z
N MET A 1 41.00 -69.05 -24.03
CA MET A 1 39.75 -69.61 -24.61
C MET A 1 39.22 -70.69 -23.69
N ASN A 2 38.08 -70.52 -23.02
CA ASN A 2 36.79 -70.97 -23.54
C ASN A 2 35.68 -70.68 -22.52
N LYS A 3 34.80 -69.76 -22.93
CA LYS A 3 33.46 -69.53 -22.41
C LYS A 3 32.68 -70.84 -22.50
N LYS A 4 32.21 -71.39 -21.38
CA LYS A 4 30.92 -72.14 -21.31
C LYS A 4 30.48 -72.70 -19.95
N PHE A 5 31.25 -72.57 -18.86
CA PHE A 5 30.86 -73.24 -17.60
C PHE A 5 30.47 -72.35 -16.41
N ILE A 6 30.45 -71.02 -16.54
CA ILE A 6 30.08 -70.10 -15.42
C ILE A 6 28.78 -69.31 -15.70
N VAL A 7 28.05 -69.64 -16.77
CA VAL A 7 26.78 -68.95 -17.10
C VAL A 7 25.54 -69.74 -16.62
N SER A 8 25.68 -71.01 -16.24
CA SER A 8 24.54 -71.85 -15.82
C SER A 8 24.24 -71.81 -14.32
N ALA A 9 25.16 -71.35 -13.46
CA ALA A 9 24.95 -71.36 -12.01
C ALA A 9 24.34 -70.06 -11.44
N ILE A 10 24.47 -68.91 -12.13
CA ILE A 10 23.91 -67.62 -11.66
C ILE A 10 22.49 -67.37 -12.19
N VAL A 11 22.09 -68.03 -13.29
CA VAL A 11 20.75 -67.87 -13.87
C VAL A 11 19.68 -68.63 -13.07
N VAL A 12 20.05 -69.67 -12.31
CA VAL A 12 19.10 -70.43 -11.48
C VAL A 12 18.88 -69.79 -10.10
N SER A 13 19.84 -69.04 -9.56
CA SER A 13 19.69 -68.32 -8.29
C SER A 13 18.98 -66.97 -8.40
N VAL A 14 18.89 -66.37 -9.61
CA VAL A 14 18.09 -65.16 -9.86
C VAL A 14 16.65 -65.48 -10.29
N MET A 15 16.38 -66.69 -10.80
CA MET A 15 15.01 -67.12 -11.15
C MET A 15 14.18 -67.68 -9.98
N LEU A 16 14.79 -68.00 -8.83
CA LEU A 16 14.09 -68.56 -7.65
C LEU A 16 13.69 -67.54 -6.58
N CYS A 17 13.85 -66.24 -6.82
CA CYS A 17 13.24 -65.18 -5.99
C CYS A 17 12.05 -64.47 -6.65
N LEU A 18 11.59 -64.95 -7.82
CA LEU A 18 10.34 -64.51 -8.44
C LEU A 18 9.25 -65.54 -8.12
N ASN A 19 8.72 -65.50 -6.90
CA ASN A 19 7.34 -65.86 -6.54
C ASN A 19 7.17 -65.86 -5.01
N LEU A 20 7.43 -64.71 -4.40
CA LEU A 20 6.56 -64.24 -3.34
C LEU A 20 5.71 -63.14 -3.97
N ASN A 21 4.53 -63.51 -4.44
CA ASN A 21 3.43 -62.56 -4.48
C ASN A 21 3.16 -62.17 -3.03
N VAL A 22 3.94 -61.23 -2.51
CA VAL A 22 3.43 -60.34 -1.48
C VAL A 22 2.30 -59.60 -2.18
N TYR A 23 1.07 -60.03 -1.90
CA TYR A 23 -0.09 -59.20 -2.12
C TYR A 23 0.11 -57.94 -1.27
N ALA A 24 0.79 -56.94 -1.83
CA ALA A 24 0.80 -55.62 -1.28
C ALA A 24 -0.66 -55.14 -1.36
N ASP A 25 -1.24 -54.97 -0.18
CA ASP A 25 -2.61 -54.52 -0.02
C ASP A 25 -2.81 -53.24 -0.85
N LYS A 26 -3.79 -53.24 -1.75
CA LYS A 26 -4.03 -52.14 -2.71
C LYS A 26 -4.49 -50.83 -2.01
N SER A 27 -4.59 -50.85 -0.68
CA SER A 27 -5.10 -49.77 0.17
C SER A 27 -4.05 -48.71 0.59
N ASP A 28 -2.74 -48.99 0.46
CA ASP A 28 -1.64 -48.19 1.08
C ASP A 28 -1.04 -47.04 0.24
N ASN A 29 -1.53 -46.82 -0.98
CA ASN A 29 -0.96 -45.82 -1.91
C ASN A 29 -1.54 -44.40 -1.73
N ILE A 30 -2.54 -44.22 -0.87
CA ILE A 30 -3.17 -42.91 -0.62
C ILE A 30 -3.13 -42.60 0.86
N GLU A 31 -2.56 -41.46 1.20
CA GLU A 31 -2.37 -41.00 2.57
C GLU A 31 -3.05 -39.64 2.76
N ARG A 32 -3.94 -39.53 3.75
CA ARG A 32 -4.54 -38.24 4.12
C ARG A 32 -3.78 -37.62 5.29
N ILE A 33 -3.46 -36.34 5.18
CA ILE A 33 -2.82 -35.53 6.22
C ILE A 33 -3.69 -34.30 6.46
N GLY A 34 -4.45 -34.28 7.55
CA GLY A 34 -5.35 -33.17 7.88
C GLY A 34 -5.63 -33.13 9.38
N GLY A 35 -5.69 -31.93 9.95
CA GLY A 35 -6.06 -31.71 11.33
C GLY A 35 -7.57 -31.54 11.52
N VAL A 36 -7.99 -31.36 12.78
CA VAL A 36 -9.39 -31.01 13.12
C VAL A 36 -9.83 -29.67 12.54
N ASP A 37 -8.87 -28.77 12.30
CA ASP A 37 -9.04 -27.48 11.65
C ASP A 37 -7.81 -27.10 10.79
N ARG A 38 -7.86 -25.92 10.17
CA ARG A 38 -6.79 -25.39 9.29
C ARG A 38 -5.45 -25.17 9.99
N TYR A 39 -5.46 -24.87 11.29
CA TYR A 39 -4.25 -24.63 12.07
C TYR A 39 -3.58 -25.96 12.41
N ASN A 40 -4.38 -26.96 12.79
CA ASN A 40 -3.91 -28.30 13.09
C ASN A 40 -3.42 -29.06 11.83
N THR A 41 -3.94 -28.77 10.64
CA THR A 41 -3.39 -29.37 9.40
C THR A 41 -1.91 -29.03 9.22
N GLY A 42 -1.49 -27.78 9.48
CA GLY A 42 -0.08 -27.38 9.43
C GLY A 42 0.78 -28.11 10.47
N VAL A 43 0.24 -28.38 11.66
CA VAL A 43 0.90 -29.16 12.71
C VAL A 43 1.12 -30.62 12.29
N GLU A 44 0.10 -31.27 11.71
CA GLU A 44 0.23 -32.66 11.25
C GLU A 44 1.20 -32.81 10.08
N LEU A 45 1.22 -31.84 9.15
CA LEU A 45 2.22 -31.76 8.09
C LEU A 45 3.63 -31.56 8.65
N SER A 46 3.77 -30.71 9.66
CA SER A 46 5.06 -30.46 10.31
C SER A 46 5.64 -31.73 10.93
N LYS A 47 4.84 -32.46 11.72
CA LYS A 47 5.23 -33.74 12.33
C LYS A 47 5.67 -34.77 11.29
N LYS A 48 5.05 -34.75 10.10
CA LYS A 48 5.37 -35.64 8.99
C LYS A 48 6.72 -35.32 8.34
N ILE A 49 7.06 -34.03 8.24
CA ILE A 49 8.17 -33.55 7.41
C ILE A 49 9.42 -33.26 8.23
N TYR A 50 9.26 -32.74 9.44
CA TYR A 50 10.34 -32.16 10.23
C TYR A 50 10.49 -32.86 11.59
N SER A 51 11.65 -33.47 11.81
CA SER A 51 12.04 -33.96 13.14
C SER A 51 12.46 -32.80 14.04
N LYS A 52 13.16 -31.79 13.50
CA LYS A 52 13.54 -30.52 14.12
C LYS A 52 13.54 -29.41 13.06
N SER A 53 13.38 -28.16 13.49
CA SER A 53 13.63 -26.98 12.67
C SER A 53 14.03 -25.81 13.56
N LYS A 54 15.12 -25.11 13.22
CA LYS A 54 15.53 -23.90 13.96
C LYS A 54 14.62 -22.71 13.65
N LYS A 55 14.07 -22.63 12.45
CA LYS A 55 13.16 -21.54 12.06
C LYS A 55 11.77 -22.05 11.73
N ALA A 56 10.76 -21.21 11.87
CA ALA A 56 9.41 -21.46 11.37
C ALA A 56 8.75 -20.16 10.91
N ILE A 57 7.76 -20.28 10.04
CA ILE A 57 6.95 -19.16 9.57
C ILE A 57 5.57 -19.19 10.22
N ILE A 58 5.08 -18.02 10.59
CA ILE A 58 3.70 -17.79 11.00
C ILE A 58 3.04 -16.85 10.00
N VAL A 59 1.90 -17.27 9.48
CA VAL A 59 1.03 -16.45 8.62
C VAL A 59 -0.39 -16.40 9.19
N SER A 60 -1.21 -15.47 8.70
CA SER A 60 -2.62 -15.46 9.05
C SER A 60 -3.35 -16.67 8.45
N GLY A 61 -4.16 -17.35 9.27
CA GLY A 61 -5.09 -18.38 8.83
C GLY A 61 -6.49 -17.84 8.52
N GLU A 62 -6.69 -16.53 8.64
CA GLU A 62 -7.98 -15.83 8.46
C GLU A 62 -7.92 -14.88 7.26
N ASP A 63 -6.81 -14.15 7.09
CA ASP A 63 -6.52 -13.34 5.92
C ASP A 63 -5.43 -14.00 5.05
N TYR A 64 -5.66 -14.02 3.74
CA TYR A 64 -5.05 -14.97 2.80
C TYR A 64 -3.95 -14.38 1.87
N PRO A 65 -3.94 -13.08 1.50
CA PRO A 65 -2.98 -12.54 0.52
C PRO A 65 -1.54 -12.46 1.04
N ASP A 66 -1.35 -11.97 2.26
CA ASP A 66 -0.03 -11.88 2.89
C ASP A 66 0.53 -13.29 3.16
N ALA A 67 -0.36 -14.23 3.50
CA ALA A 67 -0.02 -15.61 3.81
C ALA A 67 0.59 -16.35 2.61
N LEU A 68 0.13 -16.05 1.38
CA LEU A 68 0.66 -16.65 0.15
C LEU A 68 2.15 -16.32 -0.05
N SER A 69 2.56 -15.09 0.28
CA SER A 69 3.96 -14.69 0.22
C SER A 69 4.84 -15.50 1.16
N GLY A 70 4.32 -15.90 2.32
CA GLY A 70 5.01 -16.77 3.28
C GLY A 70 5.37 -18.16 2.71
N GLY A 71 4.60 -18.65 1.73
CA GLY A 71 4.89 -19.90 1.03
C GLY A 71 6.25 -19.87 0.31
N ASN A 72 6.66 -18.72 -0.25
CA ASN A 72 7.96 -18.59 -0.91
C ASN A 72 9.13 -18.79 0.06
N ILE A 73 9.03 -18.24 1.27
CA ILE A 73 10.06 -18.38 2.31
C ILE A 73 10.09 -19.83 2.80
N SER A 74 8.92 -20.41 3.06
CA SER A 74 8.82 -21.80 3.54
C SER A 74 9.47 -22.78 2.56
N MET A 75 9.22 -22.58 1.26
CA MET A 75 9.80 -23.38 0.18
C MET A 75 11.31 -23.10 -0.01
N THR A 76 11.74 -21.83 0.03
CA THR A 76 13.14 -21.48 -0.25
C THR A 76 14.08 -21.79 0.91
N GLU A 77 13.66 -21.53 2.14
CA GLU A 77 14.46 -21.80 3.35
C GLU A 77 14.25 -23.25 3.87
N ASN A 78 13.32 -24.02 3.28
CA ASN A 78 12.94 -25.37 3.71
C ASN A 78 12.54 -25.41 5.20
N ILE A 79 11.60 -24.54 5.58
CA ILE A 79 11.15 -24.38 6.97
C ILE A 79 9.64 -24.60 7.12
N PRO A 80 9.16 -25.09 8.28
CA PRO A 80 7.74 -25.27 8.55
C PRO A 80 6.95 -23.96 8.43
N LEU A 81 5.73 -24.07 7.88
CA LEU A 81 4.76 -22.97 7.79
C LEU A 81 3.56 -23.30 8.68
N PHE A 82 3.23 -22.39 9.59
CA PHE A 82 2.08 -22.48 10.46
C PHE A 82 1.16 -21.28 10.31
N MET A 83 -0.08 -21.46 10.73
CA MET A 83 -1.11 -20.42 10.67
C MET A 83 -1.56 -20.02 12.07
N THR A 84 -2.01 -18.78 12.20
CA THR A 84 -2.58 -18.24 13.43
C THR A 84 -3.87 -17.47 13.16
N GLN A 85 -4.73 -17.35 14.17
CA GLN A 85 -5.78 -16.34 14.16
C GLN A 85 -5.17 -14.95 14.35
N LYS A 86 -5.85 -13.89 13.93
CA LYS A 86 -5.34 -12.52 14.01
C LYS A 86 -4.85 -12.15 15.41
N ASP A 87 -5.65 -12.45 16.43
CA ASP A 87 -5.43 -11.99 17.81
C ASP A 87 -5.10 -13.13 18.79
N LYS A 88 -4.97 -14.36 18.28
CA LYS A 88 -4.79 -15.55 19.13
C LYS A 88 -3.89 -16.59 18.50
N LEU A 89 -2.77 -16.88 19.18
CA LEU A 89 -1.88 -17.99 18.84
C LEU A 89 -2.52 -19.33 19.26
N ASN A 90 -2.63 -20.26 18.32
CA ASN A 90 -3.13 -21.60 18.61
C ASN A 90 -2.12 -22.38 19.49
N LYS A 91 -2.61 -23.00 20.56
CA LYS A 91 -1.80 -23.75 21.52
C LYS A 91 -1.05 -24.92 20.86
N GLU A 92 -1.67 -25.61 19.92
CA GLU A 92 -1.05 -26.74 19.20
C GLU A 92 0.07 -26.28 18.28
N VAL A 93 -0.08 -25.10 17.64
CA VAL A 93 0.99 -24.48 16.86
C VAL A 93 2.16 -24.11 17.77
N PHE A 94 1.90 -23.49 18.93
CA PHE A 94 2.95 -23.16 19.89
C PHE A 94 3.69 -24.41 20.43
N ASN A 95 2.95 -25.48 20.74
CA ASN A 95 3.54 -26.75 21.16
C ASN A 95 4.41 -27.37 20.07
N GLU A 96 3.97 -27.28 18.81
CA GLU A 96 4.73 -27.80 17.68
C GLU A 96 6.03 -27.01 17.43
N LEU A 97 6.01 -25.68 17.58
CA LEU A 97 7.22 -24.85 17.56
C LEU A 97 8.23 -25.31 18.61
N LYS A 98 7.75 -25.64 19.83
CA LYS A 98 8.61 -26.20 20.89
C LYS A 98 9.12 -27.59 20.55
N ARG A 99 8.26 -28.48 20.03
CA ARG A 99 8.66 -29.84 19.61
C ARG A 99 9.79 -29.81 18.58
N LEU A 100 9.72 -28.87 17.65
CA LEU A 100 10.71 -28.69 16.60
C LEU A 100 12.03 -28.05 17.09
N ASN A 101 12.06 -27.51 18.31
CA ASN A 101 13.16 -26.71 18.85
C ASN A 101 13.46 -25.47 17.99
N VAL A 102 12.40 -24.74 17.62
CA VAL A 102 12.49 -23.47 16.90
C VAL A 102 13.10 -22.41 17.81
N ASN A 103 14.03 -21.61 17.27
CA ASN A 103 14.60 -20.43 17.92
C ASN A 103 14.18 -19.13 17.24
N GLU A 104 13.92 -19.13 15.93
CA GLU A 104 13.50 -17.94 15.17
C GLU A 104 12.12 -18.17 14.52
N VAL A 105 11.22 -17.22 14.72
CA VAL A 105 9.90 -17.23 14.08
C VAL A 105 9.80 -16.03 13.15
N VAL A 106 9.43 -16.28 11.89
CA VAL A 106 9.20 -15.24 10.90
C VAL A 106 7.69 -15.06 10.70
N ILE A 107 7.15 -13.92 11.11
CA ILE A 107 5.77 -13.53 10.81
C ILE A 107 5.72 -12.90 9.43
N VAL A 108 4.84 -13.37 8.55
CA VAL A 108 4.60 -12.72 7.24
C VAL A 108 3.18 -12.15 7.20
N GLY A 109 3.10 -10.84 7.05
CA GLY A 109 1.86 -10.06 7.05
C GLY A 109 1.84 -8.93 8.08
N GLY A 110 1.07 -7.89 7.78
CA GLY A 110 0.94 -6.71 8.64
C GLY A 110 0.17 -7.00 9.94
N LYS A 111 0.08 -5.98 10.81
CA LYS A 111 -0.61 -6.06 12.11
C LYS A 111 -2.11 -6.35 12.00
N ASN A 112 -2.71 -6.01 10.86
CA ASN A 112 -4.11 -6.32 10.57
C ASN A 112 -4.35 -7.83 10.31
N SER A 113 -3.32 -8.54 9.84
CA SER A 113 -3.36 -9.96 9.48
C SER A 113 -2.90 -10.84 10.65
N VAL A 114 -1.85 -10.42 11.36
CA VAL A 114 -1.34 -11.04 12.59
C VAL A 114 -0.99 -9.92 13.57
N SER A 115 -1.74 -9.79 14.65
CA SER A 115 -1.61 -8.68 15.61
C SER A 115 -0.30 -8.68 16.41
N ASP A 116 -0.03 -7.55 17.06
CA ASP A 116 1.06 -7.42 18.02
C ASP A 116 0.89 -8.39 19.20
N SER A 117 -0.35 -8.69 19.62
CA SER A 117 -0.64 -9.67 20.69
C SER A 117 -0.07 -11.07 20.36
N VAL A 118 -0.19 -11.52 19.11
CA VAL A 118 0.37 -12.81 18.69
C VAL A 118 1.90 -12.76 18.67
N GLU A 119 2.48 -11.66 18.18
CA GLU A 119 3.92 -11.43 18.16
C GLU A 119 4.52 -11.39 19.57
N ASP A 120 3.89 -10.66 20.49
CA ASP A 120 4.27 -10.58 21.90
C ASP A 120 4.23 -11.96 22.58
N ASN A 121 3.24 -12.78 22.27
CA ASN A 121 3.16 -14.13 22.81
C ASN A 121 4.27 -15.06 22.28
N LEU A 122 4.69 -14.88 21.02
CA LEU A 122 5.81 -15.61 20.43
C LEU A 122 7.15 -15.13 21.01
N ASN A 123 7.35 -13.81 21.15
CA ASN A 123 8.57 -13.18 21.67
C ASN A 123 8.96 -13.65 23.08
N LYS A 124 7.99 -14.16 23.87
CA LYS A 124 8.27 -14.76 25.19
C LYS A 124 9.18 -15.98 25.14
N ASN A 125 9.24 -16.71 24.01
CA ASN A 125 9.96 -17.98 23.91
C ASN A 125 10.83 -18.11 22.65
N PHE A 126 10.66 -17.22 21.66
CA PHE A 126 11.33 -17.29 20.36
C PHE A 126 11.82 -15.90 19.94
N SER A 127 12.87 -15.83 19.12
CA SER A 127 13.26 -14.61 18.44
C SER A 127 12.32 -14.36 17.27
N VAL A 128 11.49 -13.32 17.32
CA VAL A 128 10.49 -13.06 16.27
C VAL A 128 10.99 -11.95 15.33
N SER A 129 10.76 -12.13 14.03
CA SER A 129 10.92 -11.08 13.03
C SER A 129 9.67 -11.02 12.15
N ARG A 130 9.30 -9.82 11.68
CA ARG A 130 8.12 -9.62 10.84
C ARG A 130 8.50 -9.08 9.47
N ILE A 131 7.85 -9.62 8.43
CA ILE A 131 7.97 -9.17 7.04
C ILE A 131 6.59 -8.73 6.59
N TYR A 132 6.45 -7.46 6.24
CA TYR A 132 5.19 -6.88 5.79
C TYR A 132 5.44 -5.64 4.94
N GLY A 133 4.50 -5.34 4.03
CA GLY A 133 4.41 -4.09 3.30
C GLY A 133 3.10 -3.36 3.62
N LYS A 134 2.86 -2.21 2.98
CA LYS A 134 1.60 -1.46 3.13
C LYS A 134 0.39 -2.25 2.60
N ASP A 135 0.63 -3.16 1.67
CA ASP A 135 -0.36 -4.02 1.03
C ASP A 135 0.26 -5.39 0.67
N ARG A 136 -0.54 -6.25 0.04
CA ARG A 136 -0.17 -7.61 -0.34
C ARG A 136 0.92 -7.69 -1.42
N GLU A 137 0.95 -6.72 -2.35
CA GLU A 137 1.97 -6.65 -3.39
C GLU A 137 3.29 -6.24 -2.74
N GLU A 138 3.29 -5.21 -1.90
CA GLU A 138 4.49 -4.80 -1.17
C GLU A 138 4.99 -5.85 -0.18
N THR A 139 4.09 -6.56 0.52
CA THR A 139 4.47 -7.71 1.36
C THR A 139 5.18 -8.79 0.53
N SER A 140 4.68 -9.09 -0.67
CA SER A 140 5.33 -10.06 -1.57
C SER A 140 6.67 -9.56 -2.12
N LEU A 141 6.84 -8.25 -2.30
CA LEU A 141 8.11 -7.62 -2.68
C LEU A 141 9.12 -7.61 -1.52
N GLU A 142 8.69 -7.43 -0.27
CA GLU A 142 9.56 -7.56 0.90
C GLU A 142 10.05 -9.01 1.08
N VAL A 143 9.17 -9.98 0.84
CA VAL A 143 9.57 -11.40 0.78
C VAL A 143 10.58 -11.64 -0.33
N TYR A 144 10.37 -11.07 -1.52
CA TYR A 144 11.36 -11.13 -2.61
C TYR A 144 12.71 -10.56 -2.18
N ARG A 145 12.73 -9.34 -1.61
CA ARG A 145 13.96 -8.67 -1.15
C ARG A 145 14.70 -9.49 -0.12
N ARG A 146 13.99 -10.15 0.81
CA ARG A 146 14.63 -11.05 1.79
C ARG A 146 15.31 -12.22 1.09
N ILE A 147 14.60 -12.91 0.22
CA ILE A 147 15.11 -14.12 -0.43
C ILE A 147 16.26 -13.77 -1.40
N SER A 148 16.13 -12.68 -2.16
CA SER A 148 17.09 -12.28 -3.19
C SER A 148 18.46 -11.87 -2.64
N ARG A 149 18.56 -11.52 -1.35
CA ARG A 149 19.85 -11.28 -0.66
C ARG A 149 20.73 -12.52 -0.61
N ASN A 150 20.13 -13.71 -0.54
CA ASN A 150 20.84 -14.97 -0.31
C ASN A 150 20.66 -15.99 -1.44
N ARG A 151 19.81 -15.69 -2.43
CA ARG A 151 19.52 -16.56 -3.57
C ARG A 151 19.35 -15.74 -4.83
N ASN A 152 20.07 -16.10 -5.90
CA ASN A 152 19.81 -15.52 -7.21
C ASN A 152 18.42 -15.96 -7.71
N ILE A 153 17.55 -15.01 -7.99
CA ILE A 153 16.22 -15.27 -8.53
C ILE A 153 16.26 -15.10 -10.05
N GLU A 154 15.97 -16.17 -10.79
CA GLU A 154 16.02 -16.20 -12.26
C GLU A 154 14.63 -16.03 -12.88
N THR A 155 13.62 -16.59 -12.20
CA THR A 155 12.22 -16.59 -12.66
C THR A 155 11.32 -15.87 -11.68
N VAL A 156 10.44 -15.00 -12.15
CA VAL A 156 9.42 -14.37 -11.31
C VAL A 156 8.05 -14.79 -11.79
N GLY A 157 7.34 -15.51 -10.93
CA GLY A 157 5.94 -15.79 -11.09
C GLY A 157 5.12 -14.59 -10.64
N VAL A 158 4.13 -14.18 -11.42
CA VAL A 158 3.16 -13.16 -11.01
C VAL A 158 1.79 -13.79 -10.86
N SER A 159 1.11 -13.51 -9.75
CA SER A 159 -0.30 -13.85 -9.50
C SER A 159 -1.10 -12.61 -9.08
N ASN A 160 -2.43 -12.64 -9.28
CA ASN A 160 -3.30 -11.57 -8.81
C ASN A 160 -3.54 -11.67 -7.30
N GLY A 161 -3.03 -10.73 -6.51
CA GLY A 161 -3.17 -10.65 -5.07
C GLY A 161 -4.60 -10.57 -4.53
N HIS A 162 -5.61 -10.28 -5.35
CA HIS A 162 -7.04 -10.30 -4.96
C HIS A 162 -7.80 -11.55 -5.43
N LYS A 163 -7.30 -12.26 -6.47
CA LYS A 163 -7.94 -13.42 -7.12
C LYS A 163 -6.93 -14.57 -7.37
N PHE A 164 -6.10 -14.90 -6.38
CA PHE A 164 -4.93 -15.78 -6.52
C PHE A 164 -5.19 -17.28 -6.27
N SER A 165 -6.45 -17.73 -6.13
CA SER A 165 -6.75 -19.16 -5.93
C SER A 165 -6.11 -20.05 -7.01
N ASP A 166 -5.84 -19.48 -8.18
CA ASP A 166 -5.36 -20.16 -9.36
C ASP A 166 -3.84 -20.42 -9.33
N SER A 167 -3.10 -19.78 -8.41
CA SER A 167 -1.63 -19.76 -8.40
C SER A 167 -0.99 -20.33 -7.14
N LEU A 168 -1.79 -20.82 -6.20
CA LEU A 168 -1.31 -21.49 -4.97
C LEU A 168 -0.42 -22.71 -5.27
N ALA A 169 -0.65 -23.39 -6.40
CA ALA A 169 0.17 -24.51 -6.87
C ALA A 169 1.49 -24.08 -7.54
N ALA A 170 1.70 -22.77 -7.80
CA ALA A 170 2.83 -22.26 -8.57
C ALA A 170 4.15 -22.24 -7.80
N ILE A 171 4.12 -22.09 -6.47
CA ILE A 171 5.33 -21.93 -5.65
C ILE A 171 6.31 -23.12 -5.81
N PRO A 172 5.88 -24.40 -5.74
CA PRO A 172 6.76 -25.53 -6.01
C PRO A 172 7.40 -25.53 -7.41
N TYR A 173 6.63 -25.14 -8.44
CA TYR A 173 7.13 -25.06 -9.81
C TYR A 173 8.14 -23.93 -9.96
N LEU A 174 7.83 -22.75 -9.44
CA LEU A 174 8.74 -21.61 -9.44
C LEU A 174 10.04 -21.92 -8.71
N ASN A 175 9.99 -22.68 -7.61
CA ASN A 175 11.21 -23.06 -6.90
C ASN A 175 12.18 -23.91 -7.75
N GLN A 176 11.67 -24.73 -8.69
CA GLN A 176 12.50 -25.49 -9.64
C GLN A 176 13.16 -24.57 -10.69
N GLU A 177 12.54 -23.43 -10.95
CA GLU A 177 12.98 -22.42 -11.92
C GLU A 177 13.82 -21.30 -11.26
N ASN A 178 14.39 -21.57 -10.07
CA ASN A 178 15.05 -20.57 -9.23
C ASN A 178 14.22 -19.30 -9.06
N GLY A 179 12.91 -19.49 -8.86
CA GLY A 179 11.95 -18.42 -8.92
C GLY A 179 11.10 -18.26 -7.67
N ILE A 180 10.41 -17.13 -7.62
CA ILE A 180 9.49 -16.78 -6.54
C ILE A 180 8.16 -16.29 -7.09
N LEU A 181 7.10 -16.41 -6.29
CA LEU A 181 5.79 -15.86 -6.61
C LEU A 181 5.63 -14.46 -6.03
N ILE A 182 5.38 -13.46 -6.86
CA ILE A 182 5.06 -12.09 -6.47
C ILE A 182 3.58 -11.82 -6.77
N LEU A 183 2.94 -11.05 -5.91
CA LEU A 183 1.55 -10.65 -6.07
C LEU A 183 1.49 -9.31 -6.80
N SER A 184 0.55 -9.18 -7.73
CA SER A 184 0.18 -7.90 -8.34
C SER A 184 -1.32 -7.69 -8.24
N ASN A 185 -1.80 -6.49 -8.53
CA ASN A 185 -3.25 -6.28 -8.69
C ASN A 185 -3.85 -6.98 -9.93
N GLY A 186 -3.01 -7.60 -10.77
CA GLY A 186 -3.42 -8.35 -11.96
C GLY A 186 -3.88 -7.49 -13.14
N GLU A 187 -3.83 -6.17 -13.06
CA GLU A 187 -4.26 -5.29 -14.14
C GLU A 187 -3.09 -4.51 -14.75
N ASN A 188 -2.24 -3.90 -13.92
CA ASN A 188 -1.07 -3.10 -14.27
C ASN A 188 0.16 -3.59 -13.49
N ILE A 189 1.34 -3.22 -13.98
CA ILE A 189 2.63 -3.47 -13.33
C ILE A 189 2.99 -2.19 -12.58
N SER A 190 3.21 -2.26 -11.27
CA SER A 190 3.74 -1.12 -10.51
C SER A 190 5.22 -0.90 -10.85
N ASN A 191 5.74 0.32 -10.73
CA ASN A 191 7.16 0.60 -11.00
C ASN A 191 8.10 -0.26 -10.12
N LYS A 192 7.69 -0.53 -8.87
CA LYS A 192 8.44 -1.40 -7.95
C LYS A 192 8.48 -2.84 -8.46
N LEU A 193 7.37 -3.35 -8.97
CA LEU A 193 7.29 -4.68 -9.56
C LEU A 193 8.04 -4.74 -10.89
N GLU A 194 7.88 -3.74 -11.76
CA GLU A 194 8.56 -3.66 -13.06
C GLU A 194 10.09 -3.73 -12.90
N PHE A 195 10.64 -3.00 -11.93
CA PHE A 195 12.06 -3.09 -11.58
C PHE A 195 12.50 -4.51 -11.17
N VAL A 196 11.66 -5.23 -10.42
CA VAL A 196 11.94 -6.62 -10.02
C VAL A 196 11.84 -7.59 -11.19
N LEU A 197 10.94 -7.32 -12.13
CA LEU A 197 10.70 -8.16 -13.31
C LEU A 197 11.72 -7.93 -14.42
N ASP A 198 12.43 -6.79 -14.41
CA ASP A 198 13.43 -6.46 -15.40
C ASP A 198 14.57 -7.50 -15.43
N ASN A 199 14.95 -7.91 -16.64
CA ASN A 199 15.94 -8.98 -16.89
C ASN A 199 15.63 -10.34 -16.22
N LYS A 200 14.39 -10.61 -15.79
CA LYS A 200 13.95 -11.91 -15.26
C LYS A 200 13.06 -12.66 -16.25
N LYS A 201 13.02 -14.00 -16.12
CA LYS A 201 12.01 -14.81 -16.82
C LYS A 201 10.68 -14.64 -16.10
N VAL A 202 9.70 -14.01 -16.74
CA VAL A 202 8.40 -13.75 -16.09
C VAL A 202 7.33 -14.73 -16.53
N ILE A 203 6.62 -15.32 -15.55
CA ILE A 203 5.52 -16.25 -15.76
C ILE A 203 4.25 -15.72 -15.08
N LEU A 204 3.21 -15.47 -15.85
CA LEU A 204 1.91 -15.05 -15.36
C LEU A 204 1.06 -16.28 -15.03
N PHE A 205 0.61 -16.40 -13.78
CA PHE A 205 -0.29 -17.48 -13.34
C PHE A 205 -1.72 -16.97 -13.25
N GLY A 206 -2.63 -17.63 -13.97
CA GLY A 206 -4.04 -17.27 -14.05
C GLY A 206 -4.42 -16.68 -15.42
N GLY A 207 -5.70 -16.83 -15.76
CA GLY A 207 -6.25 -16.37 -17.04
C GLY A 207 -6.29 -14.84 -17.15
N GLU A 208 -6.77 -14.33 -18.28
CA GLU A 208 -6.83 -12.88 -18.55
C GLU A 208 -7.70 -12.12 -17.54
N ASN A 209 -8.68 -12.80 -16.95
CA ASN A 209 -9.55 -12.25 -15.89
C ASN A 209 -8.86 -12.14 -14.52
N SER A 210 -7.74 -12.85 -14.33
CA SER A 210 -6.91 -12.80 -13.13
C SER A 210 -5.70 -11.89 -13.37
N ILE A 211 -4.94 -12.11 -14.44
CA ILE A 211 -3.87 -11.20 -14.88
C ILE A 211 -4.16 -10.75 -16.31
N SER A 212 -4.46 -9.47 -16.49
CA SER A 212 -4.85 -8.89 -17.76
C SER A 212 -3.78 -9.06 -18.85
N ASN A 213 -4.20 -9.08 -20.12
CA ASN A 213 -3.25 -9.02 -21.24
C ASN A 213 -2.54 -7.67 -21.37
N LYS A 214 -3.01 -6.61 -20.69
CA LYS A 214 -2.26 -5.34 -20.58
C LYS A 214 -0.95 -5.56 -19.82
N PHE A 215 -0.98 -6.35 -18.74
CA PHE A 215 0.20 -6.78 -17.98
C PHE A 215 1.20 -7.50 -18.89
N LYS A 216 0.74 -8.48 -19.68
CA LYS A 216 1.58 -9.23 -20.63
C LYS A 216 2.21 -8.37 -21.73
N ARG A 217 1.59 -7.25 -22.13
CA ARG A 217 2.13 -6.39 -23.20
C ARG A 217 3.28 -5.50 -22.74
N LYS A 218 3.36 -5.19 -21.44
CA LYS A 218 4.42 -4.33 -20.87
C LYS A 218 5.72 -5.09 -20.59
N ILE A 219 5.63 -6.39 -20.30
CA ILE A 219 6.80 -7.23 -19.99
C ILE A 219 6.80 -8.49 -20.85
N LYS A 220 7.99 -8.92 -21.29
CA LYS A 220 8.14 -10.21 -21.97
C LYS A 220 7.84 -11.34 -20.98
N SER A 221 6.67 -11.95 -21.10
CA SER A 221 6.19 -12.96 -20.16
C SER A 221 5.47 -14.12 -20.84
N THR A 222 5.58 -15.31 -20.24
CA THR A 222 4.74 -16.47 -20.57
C THR A 222 3.54 -16.53 -19.63
N ARG A 223 2.48 -17.24 -20.02
CA ARG A 223 1.28 -17.40 -19.19
C ARG A 223 0.96 -18.87 -19.00
N ILE A 224 0.72 -19.28 -17.77
CA ILE A 224 0.18 -20.58 -17.41
C ILE A 224 -1.21 -20.36 -16.83
N SER A 225 -2.23 -20.80 -17.56
CA SER A 225 -3.64 -20.59 -17.19
C SER A 225 -4.54 -21.67 -17.78
N GLY A 226 -5.57 -22.05 -17.03
CA GLY A 226 -6.69 -22.86 -17.50
C GLY A 226 -8.02 -22.12 -17.46
N ASN A 227 -9.11 -22.78 -17.86
CA ASN A 227 -10.46 -22.21 -17.80
C ASN A 227 -10.95 -21.99 -16.37
N ASP A 228 -10.36 -22.72 -15.42
CA ASP A 228 -10.64 -22.63 -13.99
C ASP A 228 -9.35 -22.85 -13.18
N ARG A 229 -9.44 -22.68 -11.86
CA ARG A 229 -8.32 -22.87 -10.93
C ARG A 229 -7.77 -24.29 -10.91
N TYR A 230 -8.60 -25.29 -11.19
CA TYR A 230 -8.21 -26.70 -11.18
C TYR A 230 -7.37 -27.01 -12.41
N GLU A 231 -7.78 -26.53 -13.58
CA GLU A 231 -7.02 -26.63 -14.83
C GLU A 231 -5.74 -25.78 -14.78
N THR A 232 -5.78 -24.61 -14.12
CA THR A 232 -4.57 -23.82 -13.91
C THR A 232 -3.57 -24.58 -13.04
N ALA A 233 -4.01 -25.19 -11.93
CA ALA A 233 -3.16 -26.03 -11.08
C ALA A 233 -2.67 -27.29 -11.81
N GLU A 234 -3.48 -27.89 -12.67
CA GLU A 234 -3.09 -29.02 -13.52
C GLU A 234 -1.98 -28.61 -14.49
N LYS A 235 -2.14 -27.52 -15.23
CA LYS A 235 -1.10 -26.99 -16.14
C LYS A 235 0.19 -26.61 -15.42
N ILE A 236 0.08 -26.02 -14.22
CA ILE A 236 1.25 -25.76 -13.36
C ILE A 236 1.92 -27.09 -12.98
N GLY A 237 1.13 -28.11 -12.63
CA GLY A 237 1.62 -29.44 -12.31
C GLY A 237 2.27 -30.15 -13.50
N GLU A 238 1.78 -29.93 -14.72
CA GLU A 238 2.39 -30.43 -15.96
C GLU A 238 3.77 -29.81 -16.18
N GLU A 239 3.89 -28.49 -16.06
CA GLU A 239 5.19 -27.80 -16.18
C GLU A 239 6.16 -28.23 -15.07
N PHE A 240 5.68 -28.40 -13.83
CA PHE A 240 6.47 -29.01 -12.75
C PHE A 240 6.99 -30.39 -13.12
N CYS A 241 6.13 -31.26 -13.65
CA CYS A 241 6.53 -32.62 -14.04
C CYS A 241 7.54 -32.61 -15.19
N LYS A 242 7.33 -31.73 -16.17
CA LYS A 242 8.19 -31.57 -17.34
C LYS A 242 9.62 -31.20 -16.95
N ASN A 243 9.79 -30.31 -15.97
CA ASN A 243 11.10 -29.96 -15.41
C ASN A 243 11.83 -31.13 -14.74
N ASN A 244 11.09 -32.19 -14.39
CA ASN A 244 11.63 -33.44 -13.83
C ASN A 244 11.73 -34.57 -14.87
N GLY A 245 11.59 -34.26 -16.17
CA GLY A 245 11.58 -35.26 -17.25
C GLY A 245 10.39 -36.22 -17.17
N LYS A 246 9.26 -35.77 -16.60
CA LYS A 246 8.11 -36.58 -16.22
C LYS A 246 6.80 -35.97 -16.74
N THR A 247 5.73 -36.76 -16.68
CA THR A 247 4.35 -36.33 -16.92
C THR A 247 3.56 -36.45 -15.62
N LEU A 248 2.41 -35.78 -15.53
CA LEU A 248 1.52 -35.93 -14.37
C LEU A 248 1.10 -37.39 -14.14
N GLU A 249 1.07 -38.23 -15.17
CA GLU A 249 0.69 -39.65 -15.07
C GLU A 249 1.80 -40.55 -14.52
N ASN A 250 3.08 -40.18 -14.71
CA ASN A 250 4.23 -40.99 -14.30
C ASN A 250 4.96 -40.44 -13.05
N MET A 251 4.42 -39.37 -12.45
CA MET A 251 4.97 -38.77 -11.24
C MET A 251 4.74 -39.67 -10.02
N ARG A 252 5.83 -40.02 -9.31
CA ARG A 252 5.80 -40.96 -8.16
C ARG A 252 4.95 -40.47 -7.00
N TYR A 253 4.99 -39.16 -6.73
CA TYR A 253 4.24 -38.53 -5.64
C TYR A 253 3.32 -37.45 -6.20
N LEU A 254 2.17 -37.25 -5.57
CA LEU A 254 1.23 -36.18 -5.91
C LEU A 254 0.61 -35.63 -4.62
N ILE A 255 0.46 -34.31 -4.53
CA ILE A 255 -0.38 -33.70 -3.48
C ILE A 255 -1.72 -33.32 -4.10
N ILE A 256 -2.80 -33.74 -3.45
CA ILE A 256 -4.16 -33.33 -3.78
C ILE A 256 -4.69 -32.53 -2.60
N THR A 257 -5.15 -31.32 -2.86
CA THR A 257 -5.72 -30.43 -1.86
C THR A 257 -6.93 -29.70 -2.44
N SER A 258 -7.71 -29.02 -1.59
CA SER A 258 -8.88 -28.28 -2.04
C SER A 258 -8.48 -27.07 -2.87
N GLY A 259 -9.11 -26.90 -4.04
CA GLY A 259 -9.03 -25.64 -4.79
C GLY A 259 -9.88 -24.51 -4.20
N ILE A 260 -10.70 -24.81 -3.20
CA ILE A 260 -11.63 -23.84 -2.57
C ILE A 260 -11.08 -23.39 -1.21
N ASN A 261 -10.48 -24.30 -0.45
CA ASN A 261 -9.96 -24.04 0.90
C ASN A 261 -8.43 -23.82 0.87
N TYR A 262 -8.00 -22.56 0.71
CA TYR A 262 -6.58 -22.17 0.56
C TYR A 262 -5.63 -22.60 1.71
N PRO A 263 -6.04 -22.69 3.00
CA PRO A 263 -5.12 -22.97 4.09
C PRO A 263 -4.42 -24.32 3.97
N ASP A 264 -5.14 -25.34 3.51
CA ASP A 264 -4.60 -26.70 3.34
C ASP A 264 -3.63 -26.74 2.15
N ALA A 265 -3.89 -25.97 1.09
CA ALA A 265 -2.99 -25.84 -0.05
C ALA A 265 -1.69 -25.14 0.33
N LEU A 266 -1.78 -24.01 1.03
CA LEU A 266 -0.61 -23.26 1.49
C LEU A 266 0.22 -24.06 2.50
N SER A 267 -0.43 -24.76 3.44
CA SER A 267 0.26 -25.62 4.41
C SER A 267 0.97 -26.81 3.75
N SER A 268 0.51 -27.25 2.57
CA SER A 268 1.10 -28.38 1.84
C SER A 268 2.41 -28.07 1.10
N ILE A 269 2.78 -26.79 0.97
CA ILE A 269 3.98 -26.34 0.24
C ILE A 269 5.27 -27.05 0.74
N PRO A 270 5.58 -27.11 2.05
CA PRO A 270 6.66 -27.93 2.59
C PRO A 270 6.67 -29.40 2.13
N LEU A 271 5.50 -30.02 2.05
CA LEU A 271 5.39 -31.43 1.66
C LEU A 271 5.77 -31.61 0.18
N SER A 272 5.40 -30.64 -0.65
CA SER A 272 5.74 -30.62 -2.07
C SER A 272 7.26 -30.58 -2.29
N LEU A 273 7.98 -29.79 -1.47
CA LEU A 273 9.45 -29.76 -1.45
C LEU A 273 10.03 -31.11 -1.00
N ASN A 274 9.56 -31.62 0.15
CA ASN A 274 10.08 -32.86 0.74
C ASN A 274 9.90 -34.09 -0.15
N LYS A 275 8.79 -34.15 -0.90
CA LYS A 275 8.46 -35.27 -1.79
C LYS A 275 8.75 -34.98 -3.26
N SER A 276 9.26 -33.79 -3.57
CA SER A 276 9.49 -33.29 -4.94
C SER A 276 8.28 -33.56 -5.85
N CYS A 277 7.10 -33.04 -5.50
CA CYS A 277 5.87 -33.37 -6.22
C CYS A 277 4.94 -32.17 -6.43
N PRO A 278 4.15 -32.15 -7.53
CA PRO A 278 3.25 -31.05 -7.78
C PRO A 278 2.03 -31.07 -6.85
N ILE A 279 1.44 -29.89 -6.67
CA ILE A 279 0.18 -29.70 -5.97
C ILE A 279 -0.93 -29.61 -7.02
N ILE A 280 -1.93 -30.47 -6.91
CA ILE A 280 -3.12 -30.49 -7.75
C ILE A 280 -4.33 -30.14 -6.91
N PHE A 281 -5.21 -29.31 -7.47
CA PHE A 281 -6.48 -29.00 -6.83
C PHE A 281 -7.57 -29.99 -7.21
N SER A 282 -8.27 -30.46 -6.19
CA SER A 282 -9.55 -31.12 -6.31
C SER A 282 -10.64 -30.13 -5.89
N SER A 283 -11.81 -30.20 -6.53
CA SER A 283 -13.01 -29.74 -5.85
C SER A 283 -13.36 -30.75 -4.75
N PRO A 284 -14.21 -30.41 -3.76
CA PRO A 284 -14.58 -31.35 -2.72
C PRO A 284 -15.06 -32.72 -3.26
N ASP A 285 -15.80 -32.75 -4.39
CA ASP A 285 -16.47 -33.96 -4.91
C ASP A 285 -16.07 -34.40 -6.33
N SER A 286 -15.16 -33.66 -6.97
CA SER A 286 -14.60 -34.01 -8.29
C SER A 286 -13.13 -33.64 -8.42
N ILE A 287 -12.37 -34.54 -9.04
CA ILE A 287 -11.02 -34.29 -9.54
C ILE A 287 -11.06 -34.51 -11.06
N LYS A 288 -10.44 -33.60 -11.85
CA LYS A 288 -10.32 -33.79 -13.30
C LYS A 288 -9.53 -35.08 -13.57
N LYS A 289 -9.87 -35.81 -14.65
CA LYS A 289 -9.22 -37.07 -15.07
C LYS A 289 -7.74 -36.80 -15.39
N ILE A 290 -6.89 -36.83 -14.38
CA ILE A 290 -5.46 -37.04 -14.56
C ILE A 290 -5.31 -38.57 -14.67
N GLY A 291 -4.44 -39.08 -15.54
CA GLY A 291 -4.18 -40.53 -15.64
C GLY A 291 -3.59 -41.08 -14.33
N PHE A 292 -4.44 -41.35 -13.33
CA PHE A 292 -4.08 -41.85 -12.00
C PHE A 292 -3.70 -43.34 -12.01
N THR A 293 -3.72 -43.99 -13.18
CA THR A 293 -3.84 -45.44 -13.36
C THR A 293 -2.53 -46.23 -13.40
N LYS A 294 -1.40 -45.70 -12.89
CA LYS A 294 -0.14 -46.49 -12.83
C LYS A 294 0.18 -47.00 -11.42
N TYR A 295 0.50 -48.30 -11.36
CA TYR A 295 0.99 -49.03 -10.18
C TYR A 295 2.21 -48.32 -9.55
N GLY A 296 2.21 -48.13 -8.22
CA GLY A 296 3.35 -47.63 -7.44
C GLY A 296 3.41 -46.13 -7.15
N ARG A 297 2.37 -45.35 -7.50
CA ARG A 297 2.23 -43.92 -7.18
C ARG A 297 1.68 -43.71 -5.77
N LYS A 298 2.26 -42.78 -5.00
CA LYS A 298 1.73 -42.37 -3.68
C LYS A 298 1.10 -40.99 -3.73
N ILE A 299 -0.15 -40.89 -3.28
CA ILE A 299 -0.95 -39.66 -3.29
C ILE A 299 -1.12 -39.17 -1.86
N PHE A 300 -0.80 -37.90 -1.61
CA PHE A 300 -1.05 -37.21 -0.35
C PHE A 300 -2.28 -36.33 -0.49
N ILE A 301 -3.35 -36.66 0.21
CA ILE A 301 -4.51 -35.78 0.33
C ILE A 301 -4.28 -34.86 1.53
N VAL A 302 -4.16 -33.55 1.30
CA VAL A 302 -3.91 -32.58 2.37
C VAL A 302 -5.20 -31.85 2.71
N GLY A 303 -5.58 -31.90 3.99
CA GLY A 303 -6.83 -31.36 4.52
C GLY A 303 -7.84 -32.43 4.95
N GLY A 304 -8.80 -31.99 5.76
CA GLY A 304 -9.89 -32.84 6.24
C GLY A 304 -10.86 -33.29 5.13
N GLU A 305 -11.82 -34.14 5.48
CA GLU A 305 -12.82 -34.65 4.54
C GLU A 305 -13.74 -33.54 3.97
N ASN A 306 -13.85 -32.41 4.66
CA ASN A 306 -14.57 -31.22 4.18
C ASN A 306 -13.78 -30.46 3.08
N SER A 307 -12.47 -30.63 3.01
CA SER A 307 -11.60 -29.99 2.00
C SER A 307 -11.49 -30.85 0.74
N VAL A 308 -11.23 -32.15 0.91
CA VAL A 308 -11.23 -33.17 -0.14
C VAL A 308 -12.02 -34.37 0.37
N ASN A 309 -13.19 -34.63 -0.21
CA ASN A 309 -14.14 -35.63 0.30
C ASN A 309 -13.52 -37.04 0.34
N LYS A 310 -13.92 -37.84 1.34
CA LYS A 310 -13.59 -39.26 1.42
C LYS A 310 -13.98 -40.03 0.16
N SER A 311 -15.02 -39.57 -0.55
CA SER A 311 -15.43 -40.15 -1.84
C SER A 311 -14.35 -40.02 -2.93
N ILE A 312 -13.57 -38.94 -2.95
CA ILE A 312 -12.42 -38.77 -3.87
C ILE A 312 -11.28 -39.69 -3.46
N GLU A 313 -10.98 -39.78 -2.17
CA GLU A 313 -10.01 -40.73 -1.63
C GLU A 313 -10.37 -42.17 -2.03
N ASN A 314 -11.63 -42.56 -1.92
CA ASN A 314 -12.11 -43.89 -2.29
C ASN A 314 -12.06 -44.14 -3.80
N LYS A 315 -12.38 -43.15 -4.64
CA LYS A 315 -12.22 -43.25 -6.11
C LYS A 315 -10.77 -43.39 -6.54
N LEU A 316 -9.85 -42.73 -5.83
CA LEU A 316 -8.42 -42.89 -6.07
C LEU A 316 -7.93 -44.29 -5.63
N LYS A 317 -8.59 -44.92 -4.64
CA LYS A 317 -8.28 -46.29 -4.17
C LYS A 317 -8.84 -47.40 -5.08
N ILE A 318 -9.96 -47.16 -5.77
CA ILE A 318 -10.67 -48.18 -6.58
C ILE A 318 -10.57 -47.80 -8.07
N ASN A 319 -9.63 -48.41 -8.80
CA ASN A 319 -9.34 -48.16 -10.22
C ASN A 319 -10.46 -48.65 -11.18
N GLU A 320 -11.61 -47.99 -11.22
CA GLU A 320 -12.57 -48.13 -12.33
C GLU A 320 -13.10 -46.77 -12.79
N ILE A 321 -12.68 -46.35 -13.97
CA ILE A 321 -13.43 -45.38 -14.79
C ILE A 321 -13.48 -45.95 -16.21
N SER A 322 -14.50 -46.75 -16.52
CA SER A 322 -14.81 -47.21 -17.88
C SER A 322 -16.16 -46.70 -18.35
N ASP A 323 -16.23 -46.44 -19.66
CA ASP A 323 -17.33 -45.84 -20.42
C ASP A 323 -18.63 -46.65 -20.35
N GLU A 324 -19.76 -45.98 -20.12
CA GLU A 324 -21.10 -46.56 -20.21
C GLU A 324 -21.72 -46.30 -21.60
N ASN A 325 -21.92 -47.38 -22.36
CA ASN A 325 -23.09 -47.56 -23.24
C ASN A 325 -23.18 -49.02 -23.73
N LYS A 326 -24.15 -49.80 -23.21
CA LYS A 326 -25.07 -50.65 -23.99
C LYS A 326 -26.03 -51.47 -23.10
N ASN A 327 -27.28 -51.51 -23.56
CA ASN A 327 -28.47 -52.18 -23.03
C ASN A 327 -28.33 -53.69 -22.74
N THR A 328 -29.08 -54.23 -21.77
CA THR A 328 -30.41 -54.88 -22.00
C THR A 328 -31.06 -55.46 -20.72
N SER A 329 -32.40 -55.38 -20.71
CA SER A 329 -33.47 -56.10 -19.98
C SER A 329 -33.13 -57.45 -19.31
N SER A 330 -33.85 -57.99 -18.32
CA SER A 330 -35.02 -57.64 -17.49
C SER A 330 -35.23 -58.81 -16.50
N LYS A 331 -35.80 -58.55 -15.30
CA LYS A 331 -36.88 -59.34 -14.69
C LYS A 331 -37.34 -58.71 -13.36
N SER A 332 -38.62 -58.94 -13.11
CA SER A 332 -39.56 -58.28 -12.21
C SER A 332 -39.25 -58.41 -10.71
N ASN A 333 -39.26 -57.27 -10.02
CA ASN A 333 -39.83 -57.02 -8.69
C ASN A 333 -39.91 -55.49 -8.59
N SER A 334 -41.11 -54.92 -8.35
CA SER A 334 -41.45 -53.48 -8.45
C SER A 334 -40.24 -52.54 -8.35
N LYS A 335 -39.60 -52.26 -9.49
CA LYS A 335 -38.34 -51.51 -9.52
C LYS A 335 -38.69 -50.03 -9.35
N GLU A 336 -38.25 -49.43 -8.26
CA GLU A 336 -38.18 -47.98 -8.16
C GLU A 336 -37.45 -47.43 -9.40
N GLU A 337 -38.14 -46.59 -10.17
CA GLU A 337 -37.57 -45.95 -11.34
C GLU A 337 -36.72 -44.77 -10.86
N TYR A 338 -35.40 -44.90 -10.98
CA TYR A 338 -34.44 -43.87 -10.59
C TYR A 338 -34.23 -42.86 -11.71
N ILE A 339 -34.03 -41.59 -11.30
CA ILE A 339 -33.77 -40.46 -12.19
C ILE A 339 -32.27 -40.23 -12.25
N ASP A 340 -31.76 -39.98 -13.44
CA ASP A 340 -30.38 -39.53 -13.63
C ASP A 340 -30.25 -38.04 -13.27
N ILE A 341 -29.35 -37.74 -12.34
CA ILE A 341 -29.06 -36.38 -11.87
C ILE A 341 -27.57 -36.11 -12.13
N PRO A 342 -27.22 -35.47 -13.26
CA PRO A 342 -25.82 -35.36 -13.71
C PRO A 342 -24.97 -34.45 -12.83
N ASP A 343 -25.60 -33.45 -12.18
CA ASP A 343 -24.93 -32.53 -11.27
C ASP A 343 -24.97 -33.08 -9.84
N LYS A 344 -23.79 -33.40 -9.30
CA LYS A 344 -23.66 -34.00 -7.96
C LYS A 344 -24.04 -33.04 -6.84
N LEU A 345 -23.83 -31.74 -7.04
CA LEU A 345 -24.23 -30.74 -6.06
C LEU A 345 -25.74 -30.62 -6.06
N PHE A 346 -26.37 -30.67 -7.24
CA PHE A 346 -27.82 -30.73 -7.34
C PHE A 346 -28.40 -32.02 -6.75
N LEU A 347 -27.75 -33.18 -6.97
CA LEU A 347 -28.13 -34.45 -6.34
C LEU A 347 -28.09 -34.37 -4.81
N LYS A 348 -27.05 -33.73 -4.25
CA LYS A 348 -26.95 -33.47 -2.81
C LYS A 348 -28.12 -32.61 -2.34
N VAL A 349 -28.40 -31.49 -3.02
CA VAL A 349 -29.50 -30.59 -2.68
C VAL A 349 -30.83 -31.36 -2.66
N LEU A 350 -31.12 -32.16 -3.69
CA LEU A 350 -32.31 -33.00 -3.75
C LEU A 350 -32.39 -33.96 -2.55
N ASN A 351 -31.32 -34.72 -2.26
CA ASN A 351 -31.30 -35.67 -1.15
C ASN A 351 -31.60 -35.00 0.19
N LYS A 352 -30.99 -33.83 0.48
CA LYS A 352 -31.19 -33.12 1.75
C LYS A 352 -32.57 -32.51 1.90
N ASN A 353 -33.19 -32.09 0.79
CA ASN A 353 -34.54 -31.55 0.82
C ASN A 353 -35.62 -32.64 0.86
N ILE A 354 -35.33 -33.86 0.39
CA ILE A 354 -36.23 -35.02 0.52
C ILE A 354 -36.22 -35.56 1.95
N ASP A 355 -35.03 -35.82 2.49
CA ASP A 355 -34.84 -36.23 3.88
C ASP A 355 -33.41 -35.85 4.31
N PRO A 356 -33.23 -34.96 5.30
CA PRO A 356 -31.93 -34.52 5.79
C PRO A 356 -30.97 -35.65 6.21
N LYS A 357 -31.49 -36.84 6.50
CA LYS A 357 -30.70 -38.03 6.90
C LYS A 357 -30.15 -38.82 5.72
N ARG A 358 -30.63 -38.61 4.49
CA ARG A 358 -30.13 -39.30 3.29
C ARG A 358 -28.67 -38.96 3.01
N SER A 359 -27.92 -39.91 2.44
CA SER A 359 -26.56 -39.61 1.97
C SER A 359 -26.61 -38.68 0.76
N ASP A 360 -25.58 -37.83 0.61
CA ASP A 360 -25.53 -36.80 -0.44
C ASP A 360 -25.63 -37.39 -1.86
N ASN A 361 -25.19 -38.63 -2.03
CA ASN A 361 -25.11 -39.35 -3.30
C ASN A 361 -26.17 -40.46 -3.46
N GLN A 362 -27.17 -40.54 -2.59
CA GLN A 362 -28.22 -41.55 -2.69
C GLN A 362 -29.02 -41.35 -3.99
N LYS A 363 -29.30 -42.44 -4.73
CA LYS A 363 -30.09 -42.38 -5.98
C LYS A 363 -31.49 -41.84 -5.68
N ILE A 364 -32.02 -41.01 -6.58
CA ILE A 364 -33.35 -40.38 -6.45
C ILE A 364 -34.36 -41.14 -7.30
N SER A 365 -35.47 -41.61 -6.72
CA SER A 365 -36.57 -42.20 -7.48
C SER A 365 -37.56 -41.14 -7.97
N LYS A 366 -38.41 -41.48 -8.96
CA LYS A 366 -39.53 -40.60 -9.35
C LYS A 366 -40.46 -40.29 -8.17
N ASN A 367 -40.70 -41.26 -7.30
CA ASN A 367 -41.52 -41.05 -6.09
C ASN A 367 -40.85 -40.11 -5.09
N ASP A 368 -39.52 -40.15 -4.96
CA ASP A 368 -38.79 -39.19 -4.13
C ASP A 368 -39.00 -37.75 -4.61
N MET A 369 -38.97 -37.51 -5.92
CA MET A 369 -39.22 -36.17 -6.49
C MET A 369 -40.64 -35.66 -6.23
N LEU A 370 -41.64 -36.53 -6.15
CA LEU A 370 -43.01 -36.14 -5.85
C LEU A 370 -43.21 -35.68 -4.41
N LYS A 371 -42.29 -35.99 -3.50
CA LYS A 371 -42.31 -35.54 -2.09
C LYS A 371 -41.89 -34.07 -1.95
N LEU A 372 -41.14 -33.54 -2.90
CA LEU A 372 -40.63 -32.17 -2.86
C LEU A 372 -41.75 -31.15 -3.09
N LYS A 373 -42.02 -30.34 -2.06
CA LYS A 373 -42.85 -29.12 -2.15
C LYS A 373 -41.99 -27.85 -2.20
N GLN A 374 -40.84 -27.87 -1.55
CA GLN A 374 -39.86 -26.79 -1.57
C GLN A 374 -38.47 -27.38 -1.84
N LEU A 375 -37.60 -26.59 -2.44
CA LEU A 375 -36.23 -26.98 -2.72
C LEU A 375 -35.30 -25.78 -2.48
N SER A 376 -34.37 -25.89 -1.54
CA SER A 376 -33.40 -24.83 -1.27
C SER A 376 -31.98 -25.37 -1.16
N VAL A 377 -31.01 -24.60 -1.66
CA VAL A 377 -29.59 -24.85 -1.42
C VAL A 377 -29.21 -24.71 0.05
N TYR A 378 -30.06 -24.10 0.88
CA TYR A 378 -29.88 -24.00 2.34
C TYR A 378 -30.56 -25.14 3.10
N GLY A 379 -31.27 -26.03 2.39
CA GLY A 379 -31.98 -27.22 2.88
C GLY A 379 -33.49 -27.02 3.10
N PRO A 380 -34.22 -27.99 3.68
CA PRO A 380 -35.69 -27.98 3.66
C PRO A 380 -36.36 -26.90 4.52
N ASN A 381 -37.56 -26.48 4.09
CA ASN A 381 -38.48 -25.58 4.79
C ASN A 381 -37.93 -24.17 5.07
N THR A 382 -37.15 -23.62 4.14
CA THR A 382 -36.57 -22.27 4.24
C THR A 382 -37.57 -21.16 3.92
N VAL A 383 -38.64 -21.47 3.19
CA VAL A 383 -39.65 -20.50 2.74
C VAL A 383 -41.00 -20.78 3.38
N ASP A 384 -41.59 -19.78 4.05
CA ASP A 384 -43.00 -19.80 4.38
C ASP A 384 -43.85 -19.38 3.17
N ILE A 385 -44.18 -20.37 2.33
CA ILE A 385 -45.03 -20.18 1.15
C ILE A 385 -46.48 -19.77 1.47
N THR A 386 -46.90 -19.84 2.75
CA THR A 386 -48.24 -19.42 3.19
C THR A 386 -48.31 -17.93 3.51
N ASN A 387 -47.16 -17.28 3.74
CA ASN A 387 -47.07 -15.88 4.12
C ASN A 387 -45.87 -15.16 3.46
N ILE A 388 -45.78 -15.23 2.13
CA ILE A 388 -44.76 -14.51 1.35
C ILE A 388 -45.06 -13.00 1.44
N LYS A 389 -44.41 -12.30 2.38
CA LYS A 389 -44.59 -10.86 2.58
C LYS A 389 -43.74 -10.07 1.57
N PRO A 390 -44.31 -9.11 0.83
CA PRO A 390 -43.56 -8.26 -0.09
C PRO A 390 -42.53 -7.34 0.57
N ASN A 391 -42.66 -7.06 1.89
CA ASN A 391 -41.98 -5.95 2.59
C ASN A 391 -40.97 -6.39 3.67
N GLN A 392 -40.36 -7.58 3.62
CA GLN A 392 -39.21 -7.82 4.50
C GLN A 392 -38.05 -6.93 4.05
N LYS A 393 -37.69 -5.95 4.89
CA LYS A 393 -36.55 -5.03 4.69
C LYS A 393 -35.30 -5.81 4.29
N ARG A 394 -34.41 -5.19 3.49
CA ARG A 394 -33.06 -5.68 3.14
C ARG A 394 -32.25 -6.22 4.34
N GLU A 395 -32.61 -5.86 5.57
CA GLU A 395 -31.93 -6.23 6.82
C GLU A 395 -32.46 -7.52 7.49
N GLU A 396 -33.59 -8.07 7.04
CA GLU A 396 -34.09 -9.39 7.49
C GLU A 396 -33.75 -10.51 6.48
N ILE A 397 -32.65 -10.36 5.73
CA ILE A 397 -31.91 -11.55 5.28
C ILE A 397 -31.68 -12.36 6.54
N ILE A 398 -32.17 -13.59 6.57
CA ILE A 398 -32.00 -14.56 7.65
C ILE A 398 -30.64 -14.28 8.29
N PRO A 399 -30.56 -13.83 9.56
CA PRO A 399 -29.28 -13.53 10.16
C PRO A 399 -28.39 -14.74 9.90
N MET A 400 -27.20 -14.55 9.30
CA MET A 400 -26.28 -15.64 8.92
C MET A 400 -26.09 -16.69 10.04
N LYS A 401 -26.44 -16.33 11.28
CA LYS A 401 -26.64 -17.18 12.46
C LYS A 401 -27.70 -18.30 12.36
N LYS A 402 -28.60 -18.35 11.36
CA LYS A 402 -29.65 -19.39 11.23
C LYS A 402 -29.49 -20.35 10.03
N ILE A 403 -28.51 -20.11 9.16
CA ILE A 403 -28.26 -21.00 8.01
C ILE A 403 -27.40 -22.17 8.51
N ASP A 404 -27.95 -23.39 8.45
CA ASP A 404 -27.15 -24.59 8.69
C ASP A 404 -26.20 -24.80 7.51
N SER A 405 -24.94 -24.40 7.69
CA SER A 405 -23.88 -24.53 6.68
C SER A 405 -23.66 -25.98 6.24
N LYS A 406 -24.17 -26.97 6.99
CA LYS A 406 -24.16 -28.38 6.61
C LYS A 406 -24.87 -28.65 5.28
N TRP A 407 -25.91 -27.88 4.98
CA TRP A 407 -26.78 -28.11 3.82
C TRP A 407 -26.47 -27.19 2.65
N MET A 408 -25.75 -26.10 2.93
CA MET A 408 -25.42 -25.04 1.99
C MET A 408 -24.62 -25.55 0.79
N VAL A 409 -25.18 -25.33 -0.38
CA VAL A 409 -24.51 -25.50 -1.68
C VAL A 409 -24.47 -24.13 -2.35
N SER A 410 -23.33 -23.44 -2.25
CA SER A 410 -23.07 -22.21 -3.00
C SER A 410 -21.91 -22.43 -3.96
N ARG A 411 -22.06 -21.93 -5.19
CA ARG A 411 -21.10 -22.00 -6.31
C ARG A 411 -20.85 -23.43 -6.84
N GLY A 412 -20.48 -23.52 -8.12
CA GLY A 412 -20.16 -24.80 -8.77
C GLY A 412 -21.34 -25.66 -9.21
N MET A 413 -22.57 -25.47 -8.69
CA MET A 413 -23.77 -26.15 -9.21
C MET A 413 -24.18 -25.52 -10.54
N LYS A 414 -24.12 -26.29 -11.63
CA LYS A 414 -24.29 -25.81 -13.02
C LYS A 414 -25.59 -26.28 -13.67
N SER A 415 -26.15 -27.38 -13.20
CA SER A 415 -27.36 -27.97 -13.80
C SER A 415 -28.39 -28.36 -12.76
N ILE A 416 -29.66 -28.14 -13.12
CA ILE A 416 -30.85 -28.61 -12.38
C ILE A 416 -31.59 -29.71 -13.15
N GLU A 417 -30.92 -30.38 -14.08
CA GLU A 417 -31.47 -31.50 -14.81
C GLU A 417 -31.95 -32.59 -13.83
N GLY A 418 -33.18 -33.05 -14.03
CA GLY A 418 -33.91 -33.93 -13.12
C GLY A 418 -35.02 -33.22 -12.35
N ILE A 419 -34.94 -31.89 -12.13
CA ILE A 419 -35.98 -31.16 -11.39
C ILE A 419 -37.36 -31.23 -12.07
N GLN A 420 -37.42 -31.46 -13.39
CA GLN A 420 -38.67 -31.57 -14.15
C GLN A 420 -39.63 -32.64 -13.63
N TYR A 421 -39.14 -33.59 -12.82
CA TYR A 421 -39.93 -34.66 -12.21
C TYR A 421 -40.57 -34.25 -10.86
N ALA A 422 -40.16 -33.14 -10.24
CA ALA A 422 -40.72 -32.64 -8.98
C ALA A 422 -42.06 -31.91 -9.19
N LYS A 423 -43.10 -32.63 -9.64
CA LYS A 423 -44.39 -32.04 -10.06
C LYS A 423 -45.18 -31.32 -8.96
N ASN A 424 -44.81 -31.50 -7.69
CA ASN A 424 -45.44 -30.86 -6.54
C ASN A 424 -44.66 -29.65 -6.01
N LEU A 425 -43.60 -29.24 -6.69
CA LEU A 425 -42.76 -28.12 -6.26
C LEU A 425 -43.51 -26.79 -6.34
N GLU A 426 -43.51 -26.05 -5.23
CA GLU A 426 -44.18 -24.76 -5.03
C GLU A 426 -43.17 -23.63 -4.78
N ALA A 427 -41.99 -23.92 -4.24
CA ALA A 427 -40.92 -22.94 -4.04
C ALA A 427 -39.52 -23.48 -4.38
N ILE A 428 -38.66 -22.61 -4.91
CA ILE A 428 -37.26 -22.92 -5.20
C ILE A 428 -36.32 -21.76 -4.80
N GLU A 429 -35.22 -22.08 -4.13
CA GLU A 429 -34.14 -21.16 -3.73
C GLU A 429 -32.78 -21.78 -4.11
N ILE A 430 -32.22 -21.37 -5.23
CA ILE A 430 -30.96 -21.93 -5.77
C ILE A 430 -30.03 -20.82 -6.30
N SER A 431 -29.98 -19.70 -5.57
CA SER A 431 -29.11 -18.55 -5.85
C SER A 431 -27.62 -18.84 -5.62
N GLU A 432 -26.76 -17.95 -6.13
CA GLU A 432 -25.29 -18.00 -5.97
C GLU A 432 -24.65 -19.30 -6.48
N CYS A 433 -25.20 -19.84 -7.57
CA CYS A 433 -24.71 -21.04 -8.22
C CYS A 433 -24.00 -20.66 -9.55
N GLU A 434 -23.93 -21.58 -10.50
CA GLU A 434 -23.39 -21.35 -11.84
C GLU A 434 -24.37 -21.84 -12.91
N ILE A 435 -25.67 -21.73 -12.63
CA ILE A 435 -26.74 -22.28 -13.45
C ILE A 435 -26.94 -21.40 -14.69
N GLU A 436 -26.90 -22.02 -15.85
CA GLU A 436 -27.14 -21.34 -17.14
C GLU A 436 -28.51 -21.73 -17.73
N ASN A 437 -28.92 -22.99 -17.54
CA ASN A 437 -30.10 -23.56 -18.19
C ASN A 437 -31.21 -23.89 -17.18
N ILE A 438 -32.31 -23.14 -17.26
CA ILE A 438 -33.51 -23.35 -16.44
C ILE A 438 -34.67 -24.01 -17.18
N LYS A 439 -34.45 -24.52 -18.41
CA LYS A 439 -35.47 -25.25 -19.20
C LYS A 439 -36.20 -26.36 -18.42
N PRO A 440 -35.55 -27.12 -17.51
CA PRO A 440 -36.24 -28.12 -16.70
C PRO A 440 -37.43 -27.60 -15.87
N LEU A 441 -37.48 -26.30 -15.54
CA LEU A 441 -38.59 -25.71 -14.77
C LEU A 441 -39.90 -25.58 -15.56
N LYS A 442 -39.86 -25.66 -16.90
CA LYS A 442 -40.94 -25.25 -17.82
C LYS A 442 -42.35 -25.76 -17.47
N ASN A 443 -42.45 -26.96 -16.90
CA ASN A 443 -43.73 -27.63 -16.63
C ASN A 443 -44.08 -27.73 -15.13
N LEU A 444 -43.34 -27.06 -14.24
CA LEU A 444 -43.58 -27.07 -12.79
C LEU A 444 -44.63 -26.02 -12.40
N LYS A 445 -45.85 -26.19 -12.92
CA LYS A 445 -46.94 -25.20 -12.89
C LYS A 445 -47.45 -24.80 -11.48
N LYS A 446 -47.01 -25.50 -10.43
CA LYS A 446 -47.35 -25.19 -9.04
C LYS A 446 -46.39 -24.19 -8.38
N LEU A 447 -45.29 -23.83 -9.05
CA LEU A 447 -44.33 -22.86 -8.54
C LEU A 447 -44.98 -21.49 -8.30
N ARG A 448 -44.78 -20.97 -7.08
CA ARG A 448 -45.24 -19.67 -6.59
C ARG A 448 -44.08 -18.75 -6.20
N TYR A 449 -42.94 -19.34 -5.83
CA TYR A 449 -41.75 -18.64 -5.35
C TYR A 449 -40.50 -19.17 -6.06
N ILE A 450 -39.72 -18.28 -6.68
CA ILE A 450 -38.45 -18.60 -7.33
C ILE A 450 -37.41 -17.55 -6.93
N GLU A 451 -36.32 -18.01 -6.33
CA GLU A 451 -35.12 -17.21 -6.07
C GLU A 451 -33.91 -17.94 -6.69
N ILE A 452 -33.39 -17.39 -7.80
CA ILE A 452 -32.29 -17.97 -8.60
C ILE A 452 -31.26 -16.90 -9.02
N ASP A 453 -31.03 -15.95 -8.13
CA ASP A 453 -30.12 -14.82 -8.29
C ASP A 453 -28.66 -15.26 -8.39
N ARG A 454 -27.79 -14.37 -8.90
CA ARG A 454 -26.33 -14.58 -8.95
C ARG A 454 -25.96 -15.91 -9.64
N ASN A 455 -26.59 -16.16 -10.79
CA ASN A 455 -26.34 -17.30 -11.66
C ASN A 455 -25.80 -16.80 -13.03
N ARG A 456 -25.90 -17.60 -14.09
CA ARG A 456 -25.47 -17.25 -15.45
C ARG A 456 -26.60 -17.37 -16.46
N ILE A 457 -27.84 -17.17 -16.00
CA ILE A 457 -29.05 -17.38 -16.79
C ILE A 457 -29.15 -16.30 -17.86
N LYS A 458 -29.41 -16.72 -19.10
CA LYS A 458 -29.68 -15.82 -20.24
C LYS A 458 -31.11 -15.98 -20.75
N ASP A 459 -31.54 -17.23 -20.90
CA ASP A 459 -32.86 -17.59 -21.44
C ASP A 459 -33.82 -17.96 -20.30
N ILE A 460 -34.89 -17.17 -20.15
CA ILE A 460 -35.94 -17.38 -19.16
C ILE A 460 -37.27 -17.88 -19.75
N ASN A 461 -37.28 -18.37 -20.99
CA ASN A 461 -38.50 -18.87 -21.66
C ASN A 461 -39.24 -19.96 -20.88
N ALA A 462 -38.51 -20.74 -20.06
CA ALA A 462 -39.08 -21.74 -19.18
C ALA A 462 -40.11 -21.17 -18.19
N LEU A 463 -40.00 -19.89 -17.82
CA LEU A 463 -40.87 -19.25 -16.83
C LEU A 463 -42.23 -18.82 -17.40
N SER A 464 -42.35 -18.68 -18.73
CA SER A 464 -43.52 -18.08 -19.40
C SER A 464 -44.87 -18.75 -19.10
N GLY A 465 -44.87 -20.04 -18.74
CA GLY A 465 -46.07 -20.82 -18.41
C GLY A 465 -46.36 -20.97 -16.92
N LEU A 466 -45.53 -20.40 -16.03
CA LEU A 466 -45.63 -20.56 -14.58
C LEU A 466 -46.56 -19.49 -13.96
N THR A 467 -47.82 -19.46 -14.41
CA THR A 467 -48.77 -18.37 -14.12
C THR A 467 -49.19 -18.22 -12.66
N GLU A 468 -48.81 -19.17 -11.79
CA GLU A 468 -49.04 -19.11 -10.35
C GLU A 468 -47.92 -18.37 -9.58
N LEU A 469 -46.86 -17.93 -10.26
CA LEU A 469 -45.76 -17.17 -9.64
C LEU A 469 -46.24 -15.87 -9.00
N ASN A 470 -45.81 -15.68 -7.75
CA ASN A 470 -46.03 -14.51 -6.90
C ASN A 470 -44.70 -13.78 -6.65
N HIS A 471 -43.60 -14.51 -6.49
CA HIS A 471 -42.29 -13.98 -6.13
C HIS A 471 -41.21 -14.52 -7.07
N LEU A 472 -40.45 -13.62 -7.70
CA LEU A 472 -39.40 -13.97 -8.64
C LEU A 472 -38.17 -13.08 -8.44
N LYS A 473 -37.05 -13.69 -8.08
CA LYS A 473 -35.74 -13.03 -8.07
C LYS A 473 -34.79 -13.67 -9.09
N LEU A 474 -34.22 -12.81 -9.93
CA LEU A 474 -33.33 -13.11 -11.04
C LEU A 474 -32.14 -12.12 -11.11
N TYR A 475 -31.83 -11.40 -10.04
CA TYR A 475 -30.80 -10.38 -10.07
C TYR A 475 -29.40 -10.96 -10.28
N ASN A 476 -28.50 -10.18 -10.88
CA ASN A 476 -27.13 -10.60 -11.20
C ASN A 476 -27.09 -11.89 -12.02
N ASN A 477 -27.79 -11.88 -13.15
CA ASN A 477 -27.73 -12.87 -14.21
C ASN A 477 -27.30 -12.18 -15.51
N LEU A 478 -27.49 -12.83 -16.66
CA LEU A 478 -27.11 -12.35 -17.99
C LEU A 478 -28.33 -12.14 -18.89
N ILE A 479 -29.47 -11.75 -18.30
CA ILE A 479 -30.76 -11.66 -18.99
C ILE A 479 -30.85 -10.33 -19.74
N THR A 480 -31.24 -10.39 -21.01
CA THR A 480 -31.51 -9.18 -21.81
C THR A 480 -32.95 -9.09 -22.30
N ASP A 481 -33.64 -10.24 -22.44
CA ASP A 481 -35.03 -10.33 -22.88
C ASP A 481 -35.92 -10.85 -21.74
N ILE A 482 -36.82 -9.99 -21.28
CA ILE A 482 -37.80 -10.30 -20.24
C ILE A 482 -39.23 -10.51 -20.75
N THR A 483 -39.44 -10.53 -22.07
CA THR A 483 -40.77 -10.79 -22.66
C THR A 483 -41.45 -12.07 -22.17
N PRO A 484 -40.74 -13.16 -21.79
CA PRO A 484 -41.37 -14.35 -21.21
C PRO A 484 -42.17 -14.07 -19.93
N LEU A 485 -41.87 -13.00 -19.19
CA LEU A 485 -42.54 -12.67 -17.93
C LEU A 485 -43.93 -12.03 -18.13
N SER A 486 -44.27 -11.57 -19.33
CA SER A 486 -45.47 -10.78 -19.64
C SER A 486 -46.82 -11.43 -19.27
N LYS A 487 -46.87 -12.75 -19.08
CA LYS A 487 -48.08 -13.53 -18.74
C LYS A 487 -48.24 -13.79 -17.24
N LEU A 488 -47.26 -13.45 -16.40
CA LEU A 488 -47.22 -13.79 -14.98
C LEU A 488 -48.05 -12.83 -14.12
N LYS A 489 -49.34 -12.68 -14.43
CA LYS A 489 -50.23 -11.65 -13.86
C LYS A 489 -50.40 -11.68 -12.33
N LYS A 490 -50.04 -12.80 -11.67
CA LYS A 490 -50.08 -12.96 -10.21
C LYS A 490 -48.79 -12.51 -9.51
N LEU A 491 -47.78 -12.09 -10.26
CA LEU A 491 -46.49 -11.67 -9.72
C LEU A 491 -46.66 -10.38 -8.90
N LYS A 492 -46.16 -10.41 -7.67
CA LYS A 492 -46.18 -9.31 -6.70
C LYS A 492 -44.79 -8.75 -6.42
N TYR A 493 -43.77 -9.59 -6.51
CA TYR A 493 -42.38 -9.23 -6.26
C TYR A 493 -41.52 -9.67 -7.44
N LEU A 494 -40.83 -8.71 -8.06
CA LEU A 494 -39.89 -8.96 -9.15
C LEU A 494 -38.58 -8.24 -8.90
N ASP A 495 -37.48 -9.00 -8.85
CA ASP A 495 -36.13 -8.45 -8.78
C ASP A 495 -35.31 -8.98 -9.98
N ILE A 496 -34.90 -8.05 -10.85
CA ILE A 496 -34.10 -8.29 -12.06
C ILE A 496 -32.94 -7.29 -12.14
N HIS A 497 -32.46 -6.77 -11.01
CA HIS A 497 -31.36 -5.81 -11.01
C HIS A 497 -30.04 -6.43 -11.49
N TYR A 498 -29.15 -5.60 -12.01
CA TYR A 498 -27.80 -6.00 -12.44
C TYR A 498 -27.80 -7.17 -13.44
N ASN A 499 -28.69 -7.16 -14.43
CA ASN A 499 -28.71 -8.15 -15.50
C ASN A 499 -27.94 -7.61 -16.71
N VAL A 500 -26.62 -7.66 -16.62
CA VAL A 500 -25.70 -7.13 -17.64
C VAL A 500 -24.67 -8.18 -18.06
N ASP A 501 -24.15 -8.05 -19.28
CA ASP A 501 -23.07 -8.90 -19.77
C ASP A 501 -21.75 -8.64 -19.02
N ASN A 502 -20.75 -9.51 -19.22
CA ASN A 502 -19.46 -9.42 -18.53
C ASN A 502 -18.71 -8.09 -18.73
N ASN A 503 -19.08 -7.30 -19.74
CA ASN A 503 -18.47 -6.00 -20.02
C ASN A 503 -19.33 -4.83 -19.55
N GLY A 504 -20.50 -5.10 -18.95
CA GLY A 504 -21.48 -4.10 -18.55
C GLY A 504 -22.03 -3.27 -19.72
N LYS A 505 -22.00 -3.81 -20.95
CA LYS A 505 -22.38 -3.10 -22.18
C LYS A 505 -23.79 -3.44 -22.65
N ASN A 506 -24.22 -4.66 -22.39
CA ASN A 506 -25.53 -5.16 -22.77
C ASN A 506 -26.25 -5.64 -21.53
N GLY A 507 -27.57 -5.50 -21.50
CA GLY A 507 -28.40 -5.85 -20.35
C GLY A 507 -29.85 -5.49 -20.64
N ILE A 508 -30.69 -5.50 -19.61
CA ILE A 508 -32.11 -5.15 -19.79
C ILE A 508 -32.22 -3.67 -20.17
N SER A 509 -32.72 -3.40 -21.37
CA SER A 509 -32.91 -2.03 -21.89
C SER A 509 -34.37 -1.65 -22.11
N ASP A 510 -35.28 -2.63 -22.06
CA ASP A 510 -36.73 -2.44 -22.24
C ASP A 510 -37.52 -3.28 -21.23
N ILE A 511 -38.43 -2.61 -20.51
CA ILE A 511 -39.35 -3.23 -19.54
C ILE A 511 -40.83 -3.11 -19.96
N SER A 512 -41.11 -2.68 -21.19
CA SER A 512 -42.47 -2.50 -21.72
C SER A 512 -43.35 -3.76 -21.65
N SER A 513 -42.72 -4.94 -21.71
CA SER A 513 -43.40 -6.24 -21.59
C SER A 513 -44.07 -6.47 -20.22
N LEU A 514 -43.68 -5.71 -19.19
CA LEU A 514 -44.24 -5.81 -17.84
C LEU A 514 -45.58 -5.08 -17.66
N LYS A 515 -46.06 -4.34 -18.67
CA LYS A 515 -47.27 -3.49 -18.61
C LYS A 515 -48.55 -4.18 -18.07
N ASN A 516 -48.65 -5.50 -18.22
CA ASN A 516 -49.81 -6.27 -17.79
C ASN A 516 -49.69 -6.86 -16.38
N LEU A 517 -48.56 -6.66 -15.70
CA LEU A 517 -48.29 -7.19 -14.36
C LEU A 517 -48.86 -6.27 -13.27
N LYS A 518 -50.17 -6.04 -13.34
CA LYS A 518 -50.90 -5.07 -12.48
C LYS A 518 -50.87 -5.44 -10.98
N SER A 519 -50.48 -6.65 -10.64
CA SER A 519 -50.37 -7.12 -9.25
C SER A 519 -49.01 -6.82 -8.60
N LEU A 520 -48.03 -6.28 -9.34
CA LEU A 520 -46.71 -5.96 -8.81
C LEU A 520 -46.80 -4.92 -7.69
N GLU A 521 -46.16 -5.23 -6.57
CA GLU A 521 -46.02 -4.37 -5.39
C GLU A 521 -44.56 -3.93 -5.21
N PHE A 522 -43.59 -4.76 -5.64
CA PHE A 522 -42.15 -4.49 -5.61
C PHE A 522 -41.52 -4.78 -6.97
N LEU A 523 -40.71 -3.85 -7.48
CA LEU A 523 -39.95 -4.00 -8.72
C LEU A 523 -38.54 -3.42 -8.61
N ASP A 524 -37.51 -4.26 -8.68
CA ASP A 524 -36.11 -3.81 -8.80
C ASP A 524 -35.58 -4.11 -10.21
N VAL A 525 -35.27 -3.04 -10.94
CA VAL A 525 -34.68 -3.03 -12.28
C VAL A 525 -33.39 -2.21 -12.31
N SER A 526 -32.81 -1.92 -11.14
CA SER A 526 -31.61 -1.11 -11.01
C SER A 526 -30.39 -1.74 -11.68
N ALA A 527 -29.38 -0.91 -11.96
CA ALA A 527 -28.11 -1.33 -12.55
C ALA A 527 -28.25 -2.09 -13.88
N ASN A 528 -29.09 -1.58 -14.77
CA ASN A 528 -29.32 -2.09 -16.12
C ASN A 528 -29.05 -0.97 -17.16
N HIS A 529 -29.65 -1.04 -18.35
CA HIS A 529 -29.47 -0.05 -19.44
C HIS A 529 -30.79 0.59 -19.88
N LEU A 530 -31.73 0.77 -18.94
CA LEU A 530 -33.02 1.37 -19.24
C LEU A 530 -32.88 2.83 -19.63
N LYS A 531 -33.62 3.23 -20.67
CA LYS A 531 -33.82 4.64 -21.04
C LYS A 531 -35.25 5.13 -20.80
N ASN A 532 -36.21 4.21 -20.83
CA ASN A 532 -37.63 4.51 -20.66
C ASN A 532 -38.22 3.64 -19.54
N ILE A 533 -38.96 4.28 -18.65
CA ILE A 533 -39.66 3.66 -17.52
C ILE A 533 -41.15 4.06 -17.48
N ASP A 534 -41.71 4.55 -18.58
CA ASP A 534 -43.11 5.01 -18.67
C ASP A 534 -44.11 3.90 -18.28
N VAL A 535 -43.72 2.64 -18.48
CA VAL A 535 -44.52 1.46 -18.13
C VAL A 535 -44.89 1.40 -16.65
N LEU A 536 -44.15 2.07 -15.76
CA LEU A 536 -44.47 2.10 -14.33
C LEU A 536 -45.84 2.73 -14.03
N ASN A 537 -46.36 3.59 -14.91
CA ASN A 537 -47.71 4.15 -14.80
C ASN A 537 -48.81 3.08 -14.96
N GLU A 538 -48.53 1.95 -15.60
CA GLU A 538 -49.46 0.85 -15.80
C GLU A 538 -49.54 -0.10 -14.58
N MET A 539 -48.78 0.20 -13.51
CA MET A 539 -48.63 -0.64 -12.30
C MET A 539 -49.27 0.06 -11.08
N PRO A 540 -50.60 -0.01 -10.92
CA PRO A 540 -51.32 0.74 -9.88
C PRO A 540 -51.01 0.29 -8.45
N ASN A 541 -50.57 -0.96 -8.26
CA ASN A 541 -50.29 -1.53 -6.94
C ASN A 541 -48.82 -1.41 -6.51
N LEU A 542 -47.97 -0.76 -7.31
CA LEU A 542 -46.54 -0.64 -7.06
C LEU A 542 -46.29 0.24 -5.83
N LYS A 543 -45.63 -0.31 -4.81
CA LYS A 543 -45.33 0.35 -3.53
C LYS A 543 -43.84 0.63 -3.35
N MET A 544 -42.99 -0.12 -4.04
CA MET A 544 -41.54 0.04 -4.02
C MET A 544 -40.97 -0.25 -5.40
N VAL A 545 -40.10 0.64 -5.87
CA VAL A 545 -39.41 0.51 -7.15
C VAL A 545 -37.97 1.00 -7.03
N ASP A 546 -37.02 0.26 -7.62
CA ASP A 546 -35.66 0.74 -7.81
C ASP A 546 -35.27 0.61 -9.28
N PHE A 547 -34.95 1.74 -9.89
CA PHE A 547 -34.44 1.86 -11.25
C PHE A 547 -33.18 2.73 -11.29
N SER A 548 -32.47 2.83 -10.16
CA SER A 548 -31.17 3.48 -10.05
C SER A 548 -30.13 2.86 -10.98
N ASN A 549 -29.04 3.60 -11.26
CA ASN A 549 -27.91 3.12 -12.08
C ASN A 549 -28.28 2.67 -13.50
N ASN A 550 -29.20 3.37 -14.16
CA ASN A 550 -29.62 3.16 -15.54
C ASN A 550 -29.15 4.33 -16.45
N ASN A 551 -29.81 4.54 -17.58
CA ASN A 551 -29.56 5.61 -18.54
C ASN A 551 -30.82 6.47 -18.78
N ILE A 552 -31.60 6.74 -17.73
CA ILE A 552 -32.89 7.44 -17.83
C ILE A 552 -32.66 8.96 -17.78
N ASP A 553 -33.04 9.65 -18.86
CA ASP A 553 -32.90 11.08 -19.06
C ASP A 553 -34.22 11.85 -19.22
N ASP A 554 -35.37 11.15 -19.22
CA ASP A 554 -36.68 11.79 -19.29
C ASP A 554 -37.63 11.19 -18.25
N TYR A 555 -38.00 12.02 -17.28
CA TYR A 555 -38.90 11.66 -16.18
C TYR A 555 -40.29 12.25 -16.36
N THR A 556 -40.52 13.06 -17.38
CA THR A 556 -41.68 13.97 -17.48
C THR A 556 -43.04 13.28 -17.37
N LYS A 557 -43.16 12.03 -17.84
CA LYS A 557 -44.42 11.26 -17.79
C LYS A 557 -44.64 10.46 -16.50
N ILE A 558 -43.59 10.26 -15.70
CA ILE A 558 -43.60 9.37 -14.53
C ILE A 558 -43.33 10.10 -13.21
N GLN A 559 -43.18 11.44 -13.25
CA GLN A 559 -42.87 12.27 -12.08
C GLN A 559 -43.86 12.01 -10.95
N ASN A 560 -45.16 12.06 -11.24
CA ASN A 560 -46.21 11.85 -10.23
C ASN A 560 -46.12 10.45 -9.61
N LYS A 561 -45.77 9.42 -10.40
CA LYS A 561 -45.64 8.05 -9.89
C LYS A 561 -44.42 7.89 -8.98
N ILE A 562 -43.29 8.53 -9.32
CA ILE A 562 -42.10 8.60 -8.45
C ILE A 562 -42.46 9.26 -7.13
N ILE A 563 -43.13 10.42 -7.18
CA ILE A 563 -43.51 11.19 -6.00
C ILE A 563 -44.48 10.40 -5.13
N GLU A 564 -45.51 9.80 -5.72
CA GLU A 564 -46.49 8.93 -5.05
C GLU A 564 -45.78 7.80 -4.28
N ILE A 565 -44.89 7.05 -4.95
CA ILE A 565 -44.18 5.92 -4.32
C ILE A 565 -43.22 6.40 -3.23
N SER A 566 -42.52 7.52 -3.45
CA SER A 566 -41.59 8.09 -2.48
C SER A 566 -42.29 8.55 -1.20
N GLN A 567 -43.53 9.04 -1.31
CA GLN A 567 -44.36 9.45 -0.17
C GLN A 567 -44.86 8.26 0.68
N ILE A 568 -44.88 7.04 0.13
CA ILE A 568 -45.23 5.83 0.90
C ILE A 568 -44.18 5.58 2.00
N GLY A 569 -42.90 5.89 1.74
CA GLY A 569 -41.83 5.71 2.70
C GLY A 569 -40.44 5.98 2.12
N TYR A 570 -39.55 6.48 2.97
CA TYR A 570 -38.15 6.73 2.61
C TYR A 570 -37.48 5.46 2.06
N GLY A 571 -36.80 5.58 0.93
CA GLY A 571 -36.13 4.47 0.24
C GLY A 571 -37.03 3.59 -0.63
N ASN A 572 -38.33 3.88 -0.73
CA ASN A 572 -39.24 3.10 -1.59
C ASN A 572 -39.07 3.39 -3.10
N CYS A 573 -38.44 4.50 -3.48
CA CYS A 573 -38.19 4.84 -4.88
C CYS A 573 -36.71 5.14 -5.14
N GLY A 574 -35.96 4.16 -5.63
CA GLY A 574 -34.56 4.32 -6.05
C GLY A 574 -34.47 4.79 -7.51
N PHE A 575 -33.86 5.96 -7.76
CA PHE A 575 -33.73 6.49 -9.14
C PHE A 575 -32.41 7.24 -9.42
N PHE A 576 -31.49 7.27 -8.47
CA PHE A 576 -30.19 7.93 -8.58
C PHE A 576 -29.18 7.12 -9.42
N GLY A 577 -27.95 7.59 -9.55
CA GLY A 577 -26.83 6.86 -10.18
C GLY A 577 -26.89 6.81 -11.71
N GLN A 578 -27.78 7.57 -12.33
CA GLN A 578 -27.98 7.53 -13.78
C GLN A 578 -26.73 8.00 -14.52
N ASN A 579 -26.47 7.37 -15.67
CA ASN A 579 -25.34 7.71 -16.52
C ASN A 579 -25.82 8.49 -17.76
N TYR A 580 -25.43 9.75 -17.83
CA TYR A 580 -25.68 10.65 -18.96
C TYR A 580 -24.44 10.75 -19.84
N ASP A 581 -24.54 10.31 -21.09
CA ASP A 581 -23.49 10.51 -22.08
C ASP A 581 -23.71 11.81 -22.84
N ILE A 582 -22.88 12.81 -22.55
CA ILE A 582 -22.91 14.12 -23.22
C ILE A 582 -22.35 14.03 -24.64
N ASN A 583 -21.39 13.12 -24.87
CA ASN A 583 -20.69 12.87 -26.15
C ASN A 583 -20.39 14.12 -26.99
N LYS A 584 -19.96 15.22 -26.36
CA LYS A 584 -19.75 16.51 -27.02
C LYS A 584 -18.30 16.94 -26.98
N LYS A 585 -17.83 17.49 -28.10
CA LYS A 585 -16.48 18.07 -28.24
C LYS A 585 -16.50 19.56 -27.95
N TYR A 586 -15.52 20.04 -27.18
CA TYR A 586 -15.30 21.43 -26.84
C TYR A 586 -13.88 21.84 -27.24
N GLU A 587 -13.77 22.92 -28.02
CA GLU A 587 -12.51 23.57 -28.33
C GLU A 587 -12.27 24.65 -27.26
N ILE A 588 -11.20 24.50 -26.48
CA ILE A 588 -10.86 25.40 -25.37
C ILE A 588 -9.67 26.26 -25.76
N PRO A 589 -9.71 27.58 -25.51
CA PRO A 589 -8.56 28.44 -25.73
C PRO A 589 -7.32 27.98 -24.93
N PRO A 590 -6.10 28.20 -25.44
CA PRO A 590 -4.87 27.87 -24.71
C PRO A 590 -4.79 28.47 -23.30
N GLU A 591 -5.34 29.67 -23.11
CA GLU A 591 -5.42 30.39 -21.84
C GLU A 591 -6.44 29.82 -20.84
N GLY A 592 -7.17 28.76 -21.21
CA GLY A 592 -8.27 28.22 -20.43
C GLY A 592 -9.62 28.74 -20.92
N GLY A 593 -10.70 28.31 -20.27
CA GLY A 593 -12.04 28.70 -20.69
C GLY A 593 -13.13 27.98 -19.93
N GLU A 594 -14.37 28.25 -20.31
CA GLU A 594 -15.56 27.70 -19.68
C GLU A 594 -16.28 26.73 -20.62
N ILE A 595 -16.70 25.59 -20.08
CA ILE A 595 -17.57 24.62 -20.74
C ILE A 595 -18.94 24.69 -20.09
N VAL A 596 -19.97 24.99 -20.89
CA VAL A 596 -21.36 25.00 -20.46
C VAL A 596 -22.09 23.75 -21.00
N ILE A 597 -22.76 23.03 -20.10
CA ILE A 597 -23.50 21.80 -20.39
C ILE A 597 -24.91 21.96 -19.84
N LYS A 598 -25.93 21.97 -20.71
CA LYS A 598 -27.33 21.92 -20.26
C LYS A 598 -27.59 20.60 -19.53
N ASN A 599 -28.36 20.64 -18.45
CA ASN A 599 -28.75 19.42 -17.76
C ASN A 599 -29.51 18.48 -18.72
N PRO A 600 -28.99 17.28 -18.99
CA PRO A 600 -29.63 16.35 -19.91
C PRO A 600 -30.93 15.75 -19.35
N SER A 601 -31.14 15.80 -18.03
CA SER A 601 -32.25 15.11 -17.36
C SER A 601 -33.53 15.95 -17.29
N LYS A 602 -34.54 15.60 -18.08
CA LYS A 602 -35.83 16.30 -18.13
C LYS A 602 -36.74 15.88 -16.99
N GLY A 603 -37.36 16.86 -16.33
CA GLY A 603 -38.35 16.62 -15.27
C GLY A 603 -37.75 16.29 -13.91
N LEU A 604 -36.43 16.13 -13.79
CA LEU A 604 -35.75 15.88 -12.53
C LEU A 604 -35.89 17.05 -11.55
N LYS A 605 -35.82 18.30 -12.05
CA LYS A 605 -35.99 19.51 -11.23
C LYS A 605 -37.33 19.56 -10.48
N LYS A 606 -38.43 19.14 -11.13
CA LYS A 606 -39.75 19.11 -10.48
C LYS A 606 -39.81 18.03 -9.39
N ILE A 607 -39.26 16.85 -9.66
CA ILE A 607 -39.16 15.77 -8.67
C ILE A 607 -38.34 16.27 -7.46
N ALA A 608 -37.20 16.92 -7.70
CA ALA A 608 -36.37 17.49 -6.66
C ALA A 608 -37.11 18.53 -5.80
N MET A 609 -37.81 19.48 -6.43
CA MET A 609 -38.57 20.53 -5.74
C MET A 609 -39.69 19.96 -4.89
N GLU A 610 -40.46 19.01 -5.41
CA GLU A 610 -41.62 18.43 -4.71
C GLU A 610 -41.24 17.43 -3.61
N MET A 611 -40.09 16.77 -3.72
CA MET A 611 -39.65 15.78 -2.73
C MET A 611 -38.83 16.36 -1.59
N TYR A 612 -38.01 17.39 -1.84
CA TYR A 612 -37.00 17.83 -0.89
C TYR A 612 -37.10 19.30 -0.48
N GLU A 613 -37.95 20.11 -1.13
CA GLU A 613 -38.07 21.57 -0.87
C GLU A 613 -36.73 22.35 -0.96
N ILE A 614 -35.69 21.76 -1.56
CA ILE A 614 -34.35 22.36 -1.61
C ILE A 614 -34.25 23.26 -2.84
N PRO A 615 -33.78 24.51 -2.70
CA PRO A 615 -33.52 25.37 -3.85
C PRO A 615 -32.37 24.84 -4.70
N THR A 616 -31.40 24.17 -4.07
CA THR A 616 -30.15 23.74 -4.70
C THR A 616 -29.99 22.22 -4.83
N PHE A 617 -30.03 21.70 -6.06
CA PHE A 617 -30.09 20.25 -6.29
C PHE A 617 -28.71 19.59 -6.37
N PHE A 618 -27.73 20.21 -7.04
CA PHE A 618 -26.36 19.69 -7.10
C PHE A 618 -25.44 20.52 -6.22
N THR A 619 -25.00 19.95 -5.11
CA THR A 619 -24.20 20.62 -4.07
C THR A 619 -22.71 20.28 -4.15
N GLU A 620 -22.35 19.10 -4.66
CA GLU A 620 -20.97 18.64 -4.77
C GLU A 620 -20.65 18.04 -6.13
N PHE A 621 -19.37 18.12 -6.53
CA PHE A 621 -18.90 17.64 -7.83
C PHE A 621 -17.58 16.89 -7.73
N ASP A 622 -17.55 15.66 -8.25
CA ASP A 622 -16.32 14.89 -8.40
C ASP A 622 -15.95 14.75 -9.87
N ALA A 623 -14.86 15.38 -10.29
CA ALA A 623 -14.36 15.26 -11.65
C ALA A 623 -13.78 13.86 -11.93
N LYS A 624 -13.86 13.44 -13.21
CA LYS A 624 -13.39 12.15 -13.72
C LYS A 624 -12.69 12.35 -15.07
N ILE A 625 -11.74 11.48 -15.39
CA ILE A 625 -11.13 11.41 -16.73
C ILE A 625 -11.42 10.02 -17.30
N LYS A 626 -11.60 9.85 -18.61
CA LYS A 626 -11.94 8.57 -19.25
C LYS A 626 -11.02 7.40 -18.85
N ASN A 627 -9.75 7.67 -18.56
CA ASN A 627 -8.82 6.64 -18.07
C ASN A 627 -9.20 6.10 -16.67
N SER A 628 -9.91 6.88 -15.85
CA SER A 628 -10.48 6.46 -14.55
C SER A 628 -11.78 5.65 -14.66
N LEU A 629 -12.45 5.67 -15.84
CA LEU A 629 -13.71 4.94 -16.07
C LEU A 629 -13.50 3.53 -16.63
N ASN A 630 -12.28 3.20 -17.10
CA ASN A 630 -11.94 1.92 -17.73
C ASN A 630 -10.61 1.30 -17.22
N SER A 631 -10.05 1.81 -16.12
CA SER A 631 -8.91 1.18 -15.45
C SER A 631 -9.08 1.27 -13.95
N GLY A 632 -9.19 0.12 -13.26
CA GLY A 632 -9.24 0.07 -11.79
C GLY A 632 -7.86 0.32 -11.16
N ASN A 633 -7.02 1.09 -11.85
CA ASN A 633 -5.57 0.95 -11.74
C ASN A 633 -4.79 2.16 -12.26
N THR A 634 -5.42 3.32 -12.29
CA THR A 634 -4.71 4.59 -12.33
C THR A 634 -4.52 5.01 -10.87
N ASP A 635 -3.31 5.42 -10.52
CA ASP A 635 -3.00 5.95 -9.19
C ASP A 635 -4.01 7.08 -8.93
N VAL A 636 -4.81 6.95 -7.86
CA VAL A 636 -5.87 7.92 -7.54
C VAL A 636 -5.27 9.32 -7.48
N PHE A 637 -4.04 9.41 -6.98
CA PHE A 637 -3.24 10.65 -6.94
C PHE A 637 -2.81 11.16 -8.31
N GLU A 638 -2.49 10.29 -9.27
CA GLU A 638 -2.10 10.71 -10.63
C GLU A 638 -3.33 11.21 -11.40
N ASN A 639 -4.47 10.53 -11.29
CA ASN A 639 -5.73 11.03 -11.85
C ASN A 639 -6.14 12.35 -11.24
N GLU A 640 -6.07 12.47 -9.91
CA GLU A 640 -6.39 13.71 -9.21
C GLU A 640 -5.45 14.84 -9.61
N ARG A 641 -4.15 14.55 -9.79
CA ARG A 641 -3.15 15.52 -10.28
C ARG A 641 -3.43 15.96 -11.71
N ILE A 642 -3.77 15.03 -12.62
CA ILE A 642 -4.14 15.38 -14.00
C ILE A 642 -5.44 16.19 -14.00
N ILE A 643 -6.45 15.80 -13.23
CA ILE A 643 -7.71 16.54 -13.06
C ILE A 643 -7.40 17.95 -12.58
N LYS A 644 -6.62 18.12 -11.51
CA LYS A 644 -6.23 19.44 -10.97
C LYS A 644 -5.38 20.27 -11.94
N SER A 645 -4.70 19.65 -12.91
CA SER A 645 -3.99 20.36 -13.98
C SER A 645 -4.91 20.84 -15.12
N ILE A 646 -6.13 20.31 -15.20
CA ILE A 646 -7.09 20.57 -16.28
C ILE A 646 -8.29 21.38 -15.80
N ILE A 647 -8.95 20.94 -14.73
CA ILE A 647 -10.21 21.49 -14.24
C ILE A 647 -9.91 22.35 -13.01
N LYS A 648 -10.29 23.62 -13.10
CA LYS A 648 -10.25 24.57 -11.98
C LYS A 648 -11.41 24.36 -11.02
N SER A 649 -12.62 24.23 -11.55
CA SER A 649 -13.84 24.00 -10.76
C SER A 649 -14.99 23.48 -11.62
N ILE A 650 -15.98 22.88 -10.96
CA ILE A 650 -17.28 22.52 -11.53
C ILE A 650 -18.36 23.15 -10.64
N SER A 651 -19.38 23.72 -11.25
CA SER A 651 -20.54 24.27 -10.57
C SER A 651 -21.82 24.05 -11.38
N TYR A 652 -22.98 24.26 -10.76
CA TYR A 652 -24.29 24.15 -11.42
C TYR A 652 -25.07 25.47 -11.25
N ASP A 653 -25.54 26.02 -12.37
CA ASP A 653 -26.40 27.21 -12.44
C ASP A 653 -27.86 26.75 -12.56
N GLU A 654 -28.60 26.94 -11.47
CA GLU A 654 -29.94 26.37 -11.27
C GLU A 654 -31.04 27.16 -11.99
N TYR A 655 -30.78 28.45 -12.23
CA TYR A 655 -31.68 29.33 -12.95
C TYR A 655 -31.67 28.98 -14.43
N LYS A 656 -30.49 28.65 -14.97
CA LYS A 656 -30.31 28.27 -16.38
C LYS A 656 -30.32 26.76 -16.62
N ASP A 657 -30.36 25.94 -15.56
CA ASP A 657 -30.35 24.47 -15.59
C ASP A 657 -29.14 23.93 -16.39
N GLN A 658 -27.94 24.38 -16.01
CA GLN A 658 -26.70 24.06 -16.70
C GLN A 658 -25.50 23.88 -15.77
N PHE A 659 -24.62 22.96 -16.10
CA PHE A 659 -23.32 22.79 -15.47
C PHE A 659 -22.28 23.69 -16.13
N ILE A 660 -21.38 24.23 -15.31
CA ILE A 660 -20.29 25.10 -15.71
C ILE A 660 -18.98 24.44 -15.26
N ILE A 661 -18.09 24.13 -16.21
CA ILE A 661 -16.78 23.55 -15.94
C ILE A 661 -15.70 24.55 -16.36
N ASN A 662 -14.90 25.01 -15.39
CA ASN A 662 -13.80 25.94 -15.63
C ASN A 662 -12.51 25.17 -15.94
N ILE A 663 -11.92 25.39 -17.11
CA ILE A 663 -10.71 24.71 -17.59
C ILE A 663 -9.50 25.64 -17.43
N LEU A 664 -8.41 25.11 -16.86
CA LEU A 664 -7.14 25.79 -16.65
C LEU A 664 -6.35 25.99 -17.96
N PRO A 665 -5.43 26.99 -18.00
CA PRO A 665 -4.52 27.19 -19.14
C PRO A 665 -3.66 25.94 -19.44
N ASN A 666 -3.36 25.70 -20.72
CA ASN A 666 -2.42 24.65 -21.13
C ASN A 666 -1.00 25.20 -21.27
N ASN A 667 -0.27 25.22 -20.15
CA ASN A 667 1.12 25.70 -20.09
C ASN A 667 2.16 24.62 -20.50
N THR A 668 1.71 23.48 -21.02
CA THR A 668 2.62 22.41 -21.47
C THR A 668 3.16 22.69 -22.87
N ASP A 669 4.05 21.84 -23.38
CA ASP A 669 4.59 21.95 -24.74
C ASP A 669 3.72 21.22 -25.79
N GLU A 670 2.62 20.59 -25.38
CA GLU A 670 1.78 19.76 -26.25
C GLU A 670 0.29 20.13 -26.15
N ASP A 671 -0.44 19.89 -27.24
CA ASP A 671 -1.89 20.06 -27.26
C ASP A 671 -2.57 19.02 -26.36
N ARG A 672 -3.55 19.46 -25.58
CA ARG A 672 -4.31 18.64 -24.63
C ARG A 672 -5.59 18.13 -25.29
N ASN A 673 -5.66 16.83 -25.53
CA ASN A 673 -6.86 16.13 -26.01
C ASN A 673 -7.31 15.12 -24.95
N GLN A 674 -8.38 15.44 -24.21
CA GLN A 674 -8.83 14.63 -23.07
C GLN A 674 -10.35 14.41 -23.08
N GLU A 675 -10.78 13.27 -22.58
CA GLU A 675 -12.21 13.01 -22.33
C GLU A 675 -12.46 13.00 -20.82
N LEU A 676 -13.33 13.89 -20.40
CA LEU A 676 -13.70 14.19 -19.04
C LEU A 676 -15.10 13.64 -18.72
N GLY A 677 -15.36 13.49 -17.45
CA GLY A 677 -16.69 13.31 -16.87
C GLY A 677 -16.72 13.93 -15.48
N PHE A 678 -17.88 13.92 -14.85
CA PHE A 678 -18.00 14.26 -13.44
C PHE A 678 -19.22 13.58 -12.83
N THR A 679 -19.22 13.45 -11.51
CA THR A 679 -20.40 13.10 -10.73
C THR A 679 -20.94 14.36 -10.07
N GLY A 680 -22.19 14.71 -10.35
CA GLY A 680 -22.92 15.71 -9.58
C GLY A 680 -23.68 15.03 -8.46
N LYS A 681 -23.58 15.55 -7.23
CA LYS A 681 -24.18 14.96 -6.04
C LYS A 681 -25.12 15.93 -5.34
N THR A 682 -26.13 15.38 -4.67
CA THR A 682 -26.82 15.97 -3.52
C THR A 682 -26.17 15.43 -2.24
N GLU A 683 -26.69 15.78 -1.06
CA GLU A 683 -26.27 15.14 0.21
C GLU A 683 -26.51 13.61 0.22
N GLU A 684 -27.51 13.10 -0.52
CA GLU A 684 -27.93 11.69 -0.46
C GLU A 684 -27.76 10.92 -1.78
N TYR A 685 -27.72 11.61 -2.93
CA TYR A 685 -27.83 11.01 -4.25
C TYR A 685 -26.77 11.54 -5.22
N ALA A 686 -26.46 10.76 -6.26
CA ALA A 686 -25.40 11.09 -7.21
C ALA A 686 -25.79 10.75 -8.65
N TRP A 687 -25.34 11.54 -9.62
CA TRP A 687 -25.55 11.32 -11.06
C TRP A 687 -24.25 11.47 -11.83
N ASN A 688 -24.05 10.67 -12.88
CA ASN A 688 -22.81 10.65 -13.65
C ASN A 688 -23.00 11.32 -15.01
N PHE A 689 -22.12 12.28 -15.32
CA PHE A 689 -22.08 12.99 -16.60
C PHE A 689 -20.77 12.65 -17.29
N LEU A 690 -20.84 11.96 -18.44
CA LEU A 690 -19.71 11.35 -19.11
C LEU A 690 -19.56 11.88 -20.55
N GLY A 691 -18.43 11.59 -21.20
CA GLY A 691 -18.26 11.85 -22.64
C GLY A 691 -17.97 13.31 -23.02
N ILE A 692 -17.43 14.11 -22.10
CA ILE A 692 -17.07 15.52 -22.34
C ILE A 692 -15.67 15.58 -22.94
N LYS A 693 -15.55 15.78 -24.26
CA LYS A 693 -14.25 15.73 -24.96
C LYS A 693 -13.69 17.14 -25.11
N ILE A 694 -12.54 17.41 -24.53
CA ILE A 694 -11.84 18.70 -24.65
C ILE A 694 -10.67 18.60 -25.62
N ASN A 695 -10.49 19.65 -26.42
CA ASN A 695 -9.32 19.89 -27.24
C ASN A 695 -8.81 21.30 -26.91
N GLN A 696 -7.61 21.38 -26.35
CA GLN A 696 -7.02 22.63 -25.88
C GLN A 696 -5.57 22.71 -26.35
N LYS A 697 -5.29 23.66 -27.24
CA LYS A 697 -3.92 23.87 -27.73
C LYS A 697 -3.00 24.35 -26.62
N HIS A 698 -1.71 24.03 -26.71
CA HIS A 698 -0.71 24.63 -25.84
C HIS A 698 -0.56 26.13 -26.12
N ILE A 699 -0.06 26.88 -25.13
CA ILE A 699 0.17 28.30 -25.32
C ILE A 699 1.49 28.52 -26.08
N SER A 700 1.43 29.30 -27.16
CA SER A 700 2.58 29.56 -28.03
C SER A 700 3.73 30.27 -27.33
N ASP A 701 4.96 29.91 -27.69
CA ASP A 701 6.19 30.57 -27.21
C ASP A 701 6.25 32.06 -27.56
N LYS A 702 5.56 32.50 -28.63
CA LYS A 702 5.52 33.91 -29.04
C LYS A 702 4.55 34.76 -28.20
N THR A 703 3.78 34.15 -27.29
CA THR A 703 2.83 34.88 -26.45
C THR A 703 3.57 35.78 -25.46
N GLU A 704 3.23 37.07 -25.47
CA GLU A 704 3.71 38.08 -24.52
C GLU A 704 3.19 37.78 -23.11
N ILE A 705 4.07 37.90 -22.10
CA ILE A 705 3.71 37.79 -20.69
C ILE A 705 3.41 39.20 -20.17
N LYS A 706 2.18 39.40 -19.67
CA LYS A 706 1.79 40.67 -19.05
C LYS A 706 2.37 40.75 -17.64
N MET A 707 3.12 41.81 -17.37
CA MET A 707 3.72 42.10 -16.07
C MET A 707 3.85 43.62 -15.88
N ASP A 708 3.93 44.08 -14.64
CA ASP A 708 4.21 45.49 -14.35
C ASP A 708 5.64 45.90 -14.75
N MET A 709 5.89 47.21 -14.82
CA MET A 709 7.15 47.74 -15.33
C MET A 709 8.35 47.37 -14.45
N GLU A 710 8.14 47.21 -13.15
CA GLU A 710 9.21 46.85 -12.21
C GLU A 710 9.64 45.39 -12.39
N THR A 711 8.66 44.48 -12.44
CA THR A 711 8.87 43.06 -12.76
C THR A 711 9.52 42.91 -14.13
N LYS A 712 9.07 43.69 -15.12
CA LYS A 712 9.66 43.68 -16.47
C LYS A 712 11.13 44.06 -16.45
N LYS A 713 11.51 45.14 -15.77
CA LYS A 713 12.91 45.56 -15.64
C LYS A 713 13.77 44.46 -15.03
N PHE A 714 13.28 43.85 -13.94
CA PHE A 714 13.96 42.73 -13.31
C PHE A 714 14.23 41.57 -14.27
N TYR A 715 13.22 41.10 -15.03
CA TYR A 715 13.44 40.00 -15.98
C TYR A 715 14.34 40.39 -17.16
N VAL A 716 14.29 41.62 -17.64
CA VAL A 716 15.24 42.11 -18.66
C VAL A 716 16.67 42.06 -18.13
N ASP A 717 16.91 42.52 -16.91
CA ASP A 717 18.23 42.48 -16.27
C ASP A 717 18.69 41.04 -16.01
N LEU A 718 17.78 40.18 -15.55
CA LEU A 718 18.02 38.77 -15.30
C LEU A 718 18.45 38.03 -16.58
N LEU A 719 17.72 38.20 -17.69
CA LEU A 719 18.01 37.55 -18.97
C LEU A 719 19.29 38.10 -19.61
N ASN A 720 19.60 39.38 -19.40
CA ASN A 720 20.77 40.04 -19.99
C ASN A 720 22.07 39.91 -19.17
N LYS A 721 22.04 39.23 -18.01
CA LYS A 721 23.22 39.09 -17.14
C LYS A 721 24.31 38.28 -17.84
N TYR A 722 25.38 38.95 -18.26
CA TYR A 722 26.48 38.37 -19.03
C TYR A 722 27.77 38.29 -18.20
N ASN A 723 28.41 37.12 -18.20
CA ASN A 723 29.73 36.92 -17.60
C ASN A 723 30.81 37.02 -18.69
N LYS A 724 31.70 38.01 -18.54
CA LYS A 724 32.78 38.28 -19.51
C LYS A 724 33.83 37.16 -19.55
N THR A 725 34.10 36.52 -18.42
CA THR A 725 35.10 35.44 -18.29
C THR A 725 34.60 34.16 -18.97
N GLU A 726 33.37 33.76 -18.69
CA GLU A 726 32.74 32.57 -19.27
C GLU A 726 32.16 32.81 -20.68
N LYS A 727 32.11 34.07 -21.11
CA LYS A 727 31.55 34.53 -22.40
C LYS A 727 30.11 34.07 -22.66
N LYS A 728 29.28 33.98 -21.61
CA LYS A 728 27.88 33.53 -21.70
C LYS A 728 26.92 34.34 -20.84
N TYR A 729 25.63 34.26 -21.17
CA TYR A 729 24.54 34.78 -20.35
C TYR A 729 24.26 33.78 -19.22
N VAL A 730 24.69 34.09 -18.00
CA VAL A 730 24.83 33.11 -16.92
C VAL A 730 23.51 32.48 -16.47
N ASN A 731 22.41 33.21 -16.67
CA ASN A 731 21.08 32.80 -16.25
C ASN A 731 20.33 32.00 -17.32
N LEU A 732 20.86 31.90 -18.55
CA LEU A 732 20.23 31.18 -19.64
C LEU A 732 20.75 29.74 -19.74
N THR A 733 20.03 28.88 -20.46
CA THR A 733 20.56 27.57 -20.88
C THR A 733 21.76 27.76 -21.81
N ASP A 734 22.68 26.80 -21.85
CA ASP A 734 23.86 26.91 -22.71
C ASP A 734 23.47 27.06 -24.19
N GLU A 735 22.43 26.33 -24.64
CA GLU A 735 21.85 26.46 -25.99
C GLU A 735 21.28 27.86 -26.23
N ALA A 736 20.46 28.38 -25.31
CA ALA A 736 19.87 29.70 -25.47
C ALA A 736 20.93 30.81 -25.44
N SER A 737 21.99 30.64 -24.64
CA SER A 737 23.05 31.65 -24.52
C SER A 737 23.84 31.86 -25.81
N ILE A 738 23.92 30.88 -26.71
CA ILE A 738 24.69 30.97 -27.96
C ILE A 738 24.07 32.02 -28.89
N ASP A 739 22.75 31.99 -29.05
CA ASP A 739 22.02 32.84 -30.01
C ASP A 739 21.24 33.99 -29.34
N TYR A 740 21.41 34.18 -28.02
CA TYR A 740 20.67 35.22 -27.29
C TYR A 740 21.12 36.63 -27.67
N LYS A 741 20.15 37.43 -28.13
CA LYS A 741 20.32 38.87 -28.37
C LYS A 741 19.81 39.64 -27.17
N LYS A 742 20.66 40.51 -26.64
CA LYS A 742 20.32 41.41 -25.53
C LYS A 742 19.06 42.21 -25.86
N ILE A 743 18.10 42.21 -24.94
CA ILE A 743 16.83 42.93 -25.07
C ILE A 743 16.83 44.21 -24.21
N ASP A 744 15.94 45.16 -24.51
CA ASP A 744 15.78 46.39 -23.72
C ASP A 744 14.46 46.39 -22.91
N TYR A 745 14.24 47.44 -22.11
CA TYR A 745 13.02 47.56 -21.30
C TYR A 745 11.73 47.78 -22.10
N ASN A 746 11.83 48.13 -23.40
CA ASN A 746 10.67 48.28 -24.28
C ASN A 746 10.31 46.95 -24.95
N THR A 747 11.25 46.03 -25.05
CA THR A 747 11.07 44.71 -25.64
C THR A 747 10.00 43.91 -24.90
N LYS A 748 9.12 43.22 -25.64
CA LYS A 748 8.09 42.36 -25.07
C LYS A 748 8.72 41.05 -24.60
N ILE A 749 8.54 40.71 -23.34
CA ILE A 749 9.00 39.42 -22.80
C ILE A 749 7.95 38.36 -23.16
N THR A 750 8.40 37.29 -23.79
CA THR A 750 7.53 36.19 -24.24
C THR A 750 7.73 34.94 -23.38
N LYS A 751 6.85 33.96 -23.54
CA LYS A 751 7.01 32.65 -22.92
C LYS A 751 8.26 31.92 -23.40
N GLY A 752 8.59 32.07 -24.68
CA GLY A 752 9.84 31.57 -25.25
C GLY A 752 11.06 32.16 -24.53
N ASP A 753 11.01 33.41 -24.07
CA ASP A 753 12.10 33.99 -23.27
C ASP A 753 12.21 33.36 -21.88
N MET A 754 11.10 33.04 -21.23
CA MET A 754 11.12 32.30 -19.95
C MET A 754 11.65 30.89 -20.10
N LYS A 755 11.37 30.19 -21.21
CA LYS A 755 11.92 28.86 -21.50
C LYS A 755 13.44 28.86 -21.71
N LYS A 756 14.06 30.01 -22.01
CA LYS A 756 15.52 30.13 -22.09
C LYS A 756 16.18 30.16 -20.72
N LEU A 757 15.42 30.45 -19.66
CA LEU A 757 15.95 30.63 -18.32
C LEU A 757 16.36 29.28 -17.71
N ARG A 758 17.61 29.22 -17.24
CA ARG A 758 18.19 28.11 -16.48
C ARG A 758 18.31 28.44 -15.00
N VAL A 759 18.67 29.69 -14.68
CA VAL A 759 18.87 30.15 -13.30
C VAL A 759 18.03 31.40 -13.05
N PHE A 760 17.20 31.36 -12.02
CA PHE A 760 16.50 32.51 -11.45
C PHE A 760 17.18 32.87 -10.13
N THR A 761 17.63 34.12 -10.00
CA THR A 761 18.28 34.59 -8.78
C THR A 761 17.81 35.99 -8.40
N VAL A 762 17.53 36.19 -7.11
CA VAL A 762 17.10 37.46 -6.53
C VAL A 762 17.71 37.64 -5.14
N VAL A 763 18.32 38.80 -4.90
CA VAL A 763 19.05 39.12 -3.66
C VAL A 763 18.72 40.49 -3.06
N ASP A 764 18.24 41.43 -3.89
CA ASP A 764 18.22 42.88 -3.61
C ASP A 764 16.81 43.50 -3.62
N ARG A 765 15.75 42.67 -3.55
CA ARG A 765 14.35 43.12 -3.61
C ARG A 765 13.38 42.12 -2.97
N ASP A 766 12.16 42.59 -2.73
CA ASP A 766 11.05 41.79 -2.24
C ASP A 766 10.64 40.69 -3.24
N VAL A 767 10.24 39.53 -2.71
CA VAL A 767 9.78 38.39 -3.51
C VAL A 767 8.33 38.05 -3.15
N ASN A 768 7.44 38.27 -4.12
CA ASN A 768 6.00 38.04 -4.03
C ASN A 768 5.48 37.31 -5.29
N ASP A 769 4.19 36.94 -5.28
CA ASP A 769 3.55 36.17 -6.36
C ASP A 769 3.67 36.85 -7.74
N LYS A 770 3.66 38.19 -7.81
CA LYS A 770 3.77 38.92 -9.08
C LYS A 770 5.15 38.74 -9.72
N LEU A 771 6.21 38.77 -8.90
CA LEU A 771 7.58 38.61 -9.38
C LEU A 771 7.82 37.19 -9.93
N VAL A 772 7.27 36.17 -9.29
CA VAL A 772 7.51 34.76 -9.65
C VAL A 772 6.50 34.18 -10.66
N ASP A 773 5.33 34.82 -10.86
CA ASP A 773 4.30 34.32 -11.80
C ASP A 773 4.83 33.99 -13.21
N PRO A 774 5.75 34.77 -13.82
CA PRO A 774 6.30 34.43 -15.13
C PRO A 774 7.05 33.09 -15.18
N LEU A 775 7.57 32.60 -14.04
CA LEU A 775 8.34 31.35 -13.97
C LEU A 775 7.49 30.11 -14.23
N LYS A 776 6.15 30.19 -14.18
CA LYS A 776 5.28 29.06 -14.60
C LYS A 776 5.48 28.65 -16.07
N TYR A 777 6.15 29.48 -16.86
CA TYR A 777 6.53 29.22 -18.24
C TYR A 777 8.00 28.80 -18.41
N ALA A 778 8.81 28.80 -17.35
CA ALA A 778 10.25 28.50 -17.39
C ALA A 778 10.52 26.99 -17.26
N THR A 779 10.12 26.21 -18.26
CA THR A 779 10.21 24.74 -18.22
C THR A 779 11.65 24.18 -18.16
N ASN A 780 12.65 24.98 -18.54
CA ASN A 780 14.08 24.63 -18.45
C ASN A 780 14.78 25.16 -17.19
N LEU A 781 14.05 25.74 -16.24
CA LEU A 781 14.63 26.26 -15.01
C LEU A 781 15.25 25.12 -14.19
N GLU A 782 16.54 25.24 -13.89
CA GLU A 782 17.32 24.29 -13.08
C GLU A 782 17.57 24.82 -11.67
N GLU A 783 17.64 26.14 -11.49
CA GLU A 783 17.92 26.76 -10.20
C GLU A 783 16.96 27.91 -9.91
N PHE A 784 16.27 27.84 -8.78
CA PHE A 784 15.50 28.95 -8.20
C PHE A 784 16.21 29.41 -6.93
N GLN A 785 16.62 30.68 -6.87
CA GLN A 785 17.37 31.21 -5.75
C GLN A 785 16.84 32.57 -5.30
N CYS A 786 16.13 32.59 -4.18
CA CYS A 786 15.82 33.78 -3.40
C CYS A 786 16.74 33.78 -2.18
N MET A 787 17.68 34.73 -2.15
CA MET A 787 18.71 34.81 -1.11
C MET A 787 18.86 36.26 -0.65
N LEU A 788 17.87 36.75 0.09
CA LEU A 788 17.82 38.16 0.47
C LEU A 788 18.91 38.48 1.50
N ASN A 789 19.64 39.57 1.33
CA ASN A 789 20.81 39.92 2.15
C ASN A 789 20.60 41.16 3.03
N ASN A 790 19.34 41.60 3.18
CA ASN A 790 18.97 42.79 3.94
C ASN A 790 17.66 42.54 4.68
N LYS A 791 17.64 42.81 5.99
CA LYS A 791 16.46 42.70 6.87
C LYS A 791 15.19 43.42 6.39
N GLU A 792 15.30 44.49 5.62
CA GLU A 792 14.14 45.25 5.14
C GLU A 792 13.39 44.54 4.01
N LEU A 793 14.03 43.58 3.33
CA LEU A 793 13.45 42.86 2.21
C LEU A 793 12.52 41.74 2.66
N LYS A 794 11.42 41.55 1.92
CA LYS A 794 10.34 40.64 2.27
C LYS A 794 10.26 39.40 1.38
N ARG A 795 9.94 38.28 2.03
CA ARG A 795 9.61 36.98 1.44
C ARG A 795 8.13 36.68 1.69
N GLU A 796 7.29 36.86 0.66
CA GLU A 796 5.82 36.82 0.79
C GLU A 796 5.15 35.65 0.06
N LEU A 797 5.92 34.65 -0.40
CA LEU A 797 5.37 33.51 -1.13
C LEU A 797 4.60 32.59 -0.18
N LYS A 798 3.40 32.17 -0.60
CA LYS A 798 2.56 31.22 0.15
C LYS A 798 2.77 29.77 -0.26
N ASN A 799 3.21 29.53 -1.50
CA ASN A 799 3.47 28.20 -2.05
C ASN A 799 4.45 28.29 -3.24
N PHE A 800 4.78 27.13 -3.82
CA PHE A 800 5.66 27.00 -4.98
C PHE A 800 4.93 26.51 -6.26
N ASP A 801 3.63 26.81 -6.41
CA ASP A 801 2.83 26.27 -7.52
C ASP A 801 3.36 26.69 -8.91
N PHE A 802 3.98 27.86 -8.98
CA PHE A 802 4.63 28.37 -10.18
C PHE A 802 5.82 27.51 -10.66
N LEU A 803 6.40 26.67 -9.79
CA LEU A 803 7.48 25.74 -10.15
C LEU A 803 6.97 24.37 -10.63
N SER A 804 5.66 24.13 -10.60
CA SER A 804 5.09 22.82 -10.99
C SER A 804 5.41 22.38 -12.42
N SER A 805 5.67 23.33 -13.32
CA SER A 805 6.10 23.07 -14.71
C SER A 805 7.61 22.93 -14.88
N CYS A 806 8.42 23.31 -13.88
CA CYS A 806 9.89 23.32 -13.90
C CYS A 806 10.45 21.93 -13.57
N LYS A 807 10.25 20.94 -14.45
CA LYS A 807 10.63 19.54 -14.21
C LYS A 807 12.13 19.32 -14.03
N LYS A 808 12.96 20.20 -14.59
CA LYS A 808 14.44 20.15 -14.53
C LYS A 808 15.03 20.84 -13.29
N LEU A 809 14.20 21.31 -12.37
CA LEU A 809 14.65 22.04 -11.19
C LEU A 809 15.50 21.13 -10.29
N LYS A 810 16.77 21.50 -10.10
CA LYS A 810 17.76 20.80 -9.27
C LYS A 810 18.07 21.51 -7.96
N LYS A 811 17.90 22.83 -7.92
CA LYS A 811 18.19 23.67 -6.75
C LYS A 811 17.05 24.64 -6.45
N LEU A 812 16.63 24.70 -5.19
CA LEU A 812 15.64 25.65 -4.70
C LEU A 812 16.13 26.28 -3.39
N TYR A 813 16.51 27.56 -3.44
CA TYR A 813 16.84 28.35 -2.26
C TYR A 813 15.77 29.40 -2.04
N TYR A 814 15.23 29.42 -0.83
CA TYR A 814 14.32 30.45 -0.34
C TYR A 814 14.79 30.88 1.05
N ILE A 815 15.85 31.69 1.10
CA ILE A 815 16.58 32.00 2.32
C ILE A 815 16.69 33.52 2.55
N ASN A 816 16.76 33.89 3.83
CA ASN A 816 17.22 35.17 4.31
C ASN A 816 18.63 35.01 4.87
N GLN A 817 19.60 35.74 4.33
CA GLN A 817 21.02 35.68 4.71
C GLN A 817 21.37 36.61 5.88
N ASP A 818 20.44 37.46 6.34
CA ASP A 818 20.67 38.35 7.49
C ASP A 818 20.39 37.63 8.82
N TYR A 819 21.38 36.88 9.30
CA TYR A 819 21.29 36.09 10.54
C TYR A 819 21.17 36.92 11.83
N LYS A 820 21.40 38.24 11.80
CA LYS A 820 21.41 39.09 13.00
C LYS A 820 20.02 39.64 13.38
N GLU A 821 19.13 39.79 12.40
CA GLU A 821 17.77 40.32 12.57
C GLU A 821 16.77 39.60 11.63
N LEU A 822 16.62 38.29 11.81
CA LEU A 822 15.79 37.44 10.93
C LEU A 822 14.29 37.81 10.99
N ASN A 823 13.79 38.50 9.96
CA ASN A 823 12.35 38.64 9.73
C ASN A 823 11.75 37.32 9.22
N LYS A 824 11.01 36.63 10.11
CA LYS A 824 10.35 35.35 9.81
C LYS A 824 9.15 35.55 8.87
N SER A 825 9.13 34.85 7.73
CA SER A 825 7.98 34.90 6.81
C SER A 825 6.81 34.01 7.28
N GLY A 826 5.66 34.13 6.61
CA GLY A 826 4.52 33.22 6.81
C GLY A 826 4.87 31.76 6.53
N ALA A 827 3.97 30.85 6.90
CA ALA A 827 4.12 29.43 6.55
C ALA A 827 3.96 29.24 5.03
N VAL A 828 4.78 28.38 4.44
CA VAL A 828 4.82 28.10 3.00
C VAL A 828 4.31 26.68 2.75
N ASP A 829 3.35 26.52 1.85
CA ASP A 829 2.87 25.21 1.40
C ASP A 829 3.84 24.60 0.37
N LEU A 830 4.35 23.41 0.69
CA LEU A 830 5.31 22.66 -0.11
C LEU A 830 4.65 21.61 -1.02
N SER A 831 3.32 21.48 -1.00
CA SER A 831 2.58 20.40 -1.68
C SER A 831 2.86 20.31 -3.19
N SER A 832 3.14 21.43 -3.85
CA SER A 832 3.45 21.49 -5.28
C SER A 832 4.86 21.03 -5.65
N LEU A 833 5.79 20.92 -4.70
CA LEU A 833 7.17 20.49 -4.98
C LEU A 833 7.28 19.02 -5.37
N GLY A 834 6.25 18.20 -5.11
CA GLY A 834 6.19 16.81 -5.56
C GLY A 834 6.30 16.64 -7.09
N ASN A 835 6.13 17.73 -7.86
CA ASN A 835 6.33 17.77 -9.31
C ASN A 835 7.81 17.80 -9.74
N ASN A 836 8.73 18.25 -8.88
CA ASN A 836 10.13 18.54 -9.18
C ASN A 836 11.04 17.36 -8.80
N LYS A 837 10.93 16.25 -9.52
CA LYS A 837 11.60 14.98 -9.17
C LYS A 837 13.13 15.00 -9.26
N ASP A 838 13.69 15.96 -9.99
CA ASP A 838 15.13 16.17 -10.14
C ASP A 838 15.71 17.12 -9.09
N LEU A 839 14.90 17.59 -8.11
CA LEU A 839 15.37 18.49 -7.06
C LEU A 839 16.35 17.75 -6.14
N GLU A 840 17.56 18.30 -6.02
CA GLU A 840 18.67 17.72 -5.24
C GLU A 840 19.10 18.59 -4.05
N ASP A 841 18.99 19.92 -4.14
CA ASP A 841 19.37 20.85 -3.07
C ASP A 841 18.21 21.80 -2.75
N PHE A 842 17.66 21.68 -1.55
CA PHE A 842 16.54 22.50 -1.08
C PHE A 842 16.90 23.19 0.24
N ARG A 843 16.87 24.54 0.25
CA ARG A 843 17.15 25.35 1.43
C ARG A 843 16.05 26.37 1.66
N MET A 844 15.49 26.38 2.86
CA MET A 844 14.47 27.33 3.25
C MET A 844 14.58 27.64 4.74
N ASN A 845 14.88 28.90 5.07
CA ASN A 845 15.03 29.33 6.46
C ASN A 845 14.04 30.40 6.89
N ALA A 846 13.92 30.63 8.19
CA ALA A 846 13.18 31.74 8.79
C ALA A 846 11.75 31.87 8.22
N THR A 847 11.01 30.76 8.20
CA THR A 847 9.57 30.76 7.84
C THR A 847 8.76 30.16 8.99
N ASN A 848 7.43 30.26 8.94
CA ASN A 848 6.57 29.63 9.94
C ASN A 848 6.13 28.20 9.57
N THR A 849 6.81 27.57 8.60
CA THR A 849 6.43 26.25 8.05
C THR A 849 6.62 25.14 9.07
N SER A 850 5.64 24.22 9.13
CA SER A 850 5.69 23.02 9.99
C SER A 850 5.35 21.74 9.24
N ASP A 851 4.50 21.82 8.21
CA ASP A 851 4.22 20.70 7.30
C ASP A 851 5.26 20.65 6.18
N ILE A 852 5.97 19.53 6.13
CA ILE A 852 7.00 19.22 5.14
C ILE A 852 6.64 17.97 4.31
N SER A 853 5.37 17.57 4.30
CA SER A 853 4.91 16.38 3.58
C SER A 853 5.09 16.46 2.06
N GLY A 854 5.11 17.67 1.50
CA GLY A 854 5.29 17.92 0.07
C GLY A 854 6.64 17.47 -0.51
N ILE A 855 7.67 17.28 0.34
CA ILE A 855 9.02 16.88 -0.10
C ILE A 855 9.35 15.41 0.14
N LYS A 856 8.41 14.61 0.68
CA LYS A 856 8.68 13.23 1.13
C LYS A 856 9.14 12.26 0.03
N ASP A 857 8.73 12.52 -1.21
CA ASP A 857 8.98 11.66 -2.38
C ASP A 857 10.05 12.25 -3.32
N LEU A 858 10.90 13.14 -2.80
CA LEU A 858 12.01 13.76 -3.52
C LEU A 858 13.33 13.02 -3.22
N LYS A 859 14.33 13.22 -4.06
CA LYS A 859 15.67 12.61 -3.94
C LYS A 859 16.73 13.66 -3.62
N LEU A 860 16.53 14.33 -2.48
CA LEU A 860 17.40 15.42 -2.03
C LEU A 860 18.75 14.86 -1.54
N LYS A 861 19.83 15.56 -1.84
CA LYS A 861 21.17 15.38 -1.25
C LYS A 861 21.39 16.37 -0.11
N ASN A 862 20.96 17.61 -0.29
CA ASN A 862 21.08 18.67 0.70
C ASN A 862 19.70 19.20 1.06
N LEU A 863 19.39 19.20 2.36
CA LEU A 863 18.16 19.78 2.88
C LEU A 863 18.47 20.69 4.07
N SER A 864 18.16 21.97 3.94
CA SER A 864 18.16 22.92 5.05
C SER A 864 16.78 23.48 5.28
N LEU A 865 16.26 23.28 6.49
CA LEU A 865 14.98 23.80 6.98
C LEU A 865 15.16 24.48 8.35
N GLU A 866 16.29 25.15 8.55
CA GLU A 866 16.61 25.90 9.77
C GLU A 866 15.56 27.00 10.06
N GLU A 867 15.39 27.38 11.33
CA GLU A 867 14.54 28.50 11.73
C GLU A 867 13.07 28.37 11.26
N ASN A 868 12.47 27.22 11.49
CA ASN A 868 11.07 26.92 11.13
C ASN A 868 10.22 26.54 12.37
N ASN A 869 9.08 25.88 12.17
CA ASN A 869 8.19 25.36 13.23
C ASN A 869 8.03 23.83 13.13
N ILE A 870 9.00 23.11 12.59
CA ILE A 870 8.93 21.67 12.33
C ILE A 870 9.04 20.92 13.66
N TYR A 871 8.10 20.00 13.92
CA TYR A 871 8.09 19.17 15.13
C TYR A 871 8.26 17.67 14.83
N SER A 872 8.12 17.27 13.56
CA SER A 872 8.21 15.88 13.11
C SER A 872 9.02 15.79 11.83
N VAL A 873 9.87 14.76 11.79
CA VAL A 873 10.79 14.48 10.68
C VAL A 873 10.39 13.24 9.88
N PHE A 874 9.22 12.65 10.16
CA PHE A 874 8.74 11.42 9.51
C PHE A 874 8.64 11.53 7.97
N ASN A 875 8.46 12.73 7.43
CA ASN A 875 8.37 12.93 5.99
C ASN A 875 9.74 12.91 5.28
N ILE A 876 10.87 13.05 6.00
CA ILE A 876 12.20 13.13 5.39
C ILE A 876 13.07 11.90 5.66
N ILE A 877 12.67 11.01 6.57
CA ILE A 877 13.41 9.75 6.88
C ILE A 877 13.42 8.75 5.71
N GLY A 878 12.57 8.93 4.70
CA GLY A 878 12.55 8.11 3.48
C GLY A 878 13.48 8.61 2.37
N ILE A 879 14.12 9.77 2.54
CA ILE A 879 15.02 10.37 1.56
C ILE A 879 16.44 9.84 1.81
N ASP A 880 16.67 8.58 1.44
CA ASP A 880 17.94 7.88 1.67
C ASP A 880 19.15 8.46 0.91
N THR A 881 18.91 9.41 0.00
CA THR A 881 19.93 10.16 -0.74
C THR A 881 20.53 11.34 0.04
N LEU A 882 20.00 11.69 1.21
CA LEU A 882 20.49 12.84 1.99
C LEU A 882 21.93 12.64 2.47
N GLU A 883 22.77 13.62 2.17
CA GLU A 883 24.17 13.75 2.60
C GLU A 883 24.33 14.85 3.66
N ARG A 884 23.52 15.92 3.58
CA ARG A 884 23.49 17.02 4.56
C ARG A 884 22.06 17.37 4.97
N LEU A 885 21.84 17.49 6.27
CA LEU A 885 20.56 17.85 6.87
C LEU A 885 20.72 18.91 7.97
N ASP A 886 20.15 20.08 7.72
CA ASP A 886 20.19 21.24 8.61
C ASP A 886 18.75 21.53 9.11
N LEU A 887 18.49 21.36 10.41
CA LEU A 887 17.17 21.42 11.05
C LEU A 887 17.17 22.27 12.33
N GLU A 888 18.07 23.22 12.42
CA GLU A 888 18.33 23.97 13.65
C GLU A 888 17.20 24.95 13.95
N ASN A 889 17.03 25.29 15.23
CA ASN A 889 15.99 26.22 15.72
C ASN A 889 14.57 25.84 15.24
N ASN A 890 14.19 24.59 15.52
CA ASN A 890 12.87 24.01 15.24
C ASN A 890 12.22 23.50 16.56
N LYS A 891 11.22 22.62 16.46
CA LYS A 891 10.48 22.04 17.60
C LYS A 891 10.61 20.52 17.66
N ILE A 892 11.66 19.95 17.08
CA ILE A 892 11.88 18.50 16.98
C ILE A 892 12.25 17.95 18.36
N SER A 893 11.64 16.83 18.76
CA SER A 893 11.96 16.17 20.03
C SER A 893 12.43 14.72 19.89
N ASN A 894 12.26 14.14 18.70
CA ASN A 894 12.51 12.74 18.42
C ASN A 894 13.16 12.59 17.03
N LEU A 895 14.24 11.80 16.97
CA LEU A 895 15.01 11.50 15.77
C LEU A 895 14.71 10.11 15.19
N ASN A 896 13.70 9.39 15.68
CA ASN A 896 13.33 8.06 15.19
C ASN A 896 13.16 8.04 13.67
N GLY A 897 13.72 7.02 13.03
CA GLY A 897 13.76 6.86 11.58
C GLY A 897 15.05 7.41 10.95
N PHE A 898 15.85 8.20 11.68
CA PHE A 898 17.13 8.70 11.17
C PHE A 898 18.13 7.57 10.91
N GLU A 899 17.97 6.39 11.54
CA GLU A 899 18.75 5.19 11.24
C GLU A 899 18.67 4.73 9.77
N ASN A 900 17.71 5.27 8.99
CA ASN A 900 17.56 4.99 7.57
C ASN A 900 18.38 5.93 6.66
N LEU A 901 18.87 7.06 7.18
CA LEU A 901 19.61 8.08 6.42
C LEU A 901 21.10 7.72 6.30
N LYS A 902 21.39 6.55 5.72
CA LYS A 902 22.74 5.94 5.75
C LYS A 902 23.84 6.73 5.04
N ASN A 903 23.46 7.63 4.13
CA ASN A 903 24.39 8.49 3.39
C ASN A 903 24.65 9.83 4.10
N LEU A 904 24.01 10.07 5.25
CA LEU A 904 24.09 11.34 5.96
C LEU A 904 25.49 11.53 6.55
N ARG A 905 26.16 12.60 6.12
CA ARG A 905 27.51 13.02 6.57
C ARG A 905 27.46 14.16 7.56
N THR A 906 26.53 15.10 7.36
CA THR A 906 26.37 16.27 8.23
C THR A 906 24.95 16.36 8.77
N LEU A 907 24.82 16.49 10.09
CA LEU A 907 23.55 16.68 10.76
C LEU A 907 23.61 17.83 11.75
N TYR A 908 22.88 18.91 11.46
CA TYR A 908 22.73 20.04 12.38
C TYR A 908 21.30 20.07 12.93
N VAL A 909 21.16 19.98 14.25
CA VAL A 909 19.88 19.90 14.97
C VAL A 909 19.86 20.76 16.23
N TYR A 910 20.74 21.75 16.34
CA TYR A 910 20.81 22.59 17.54
C TYR A 910 19.53 23.41 17.75
N GLY A 911 19.28 23.83 19.00
CA GLY A 911 18.11 24.66 19.32
C GLY A 911 16.76 23.94 19.15
N ASN A 912 16.71 22.65 19.49
CA ASN A 912 15.51 21.81 19.40
C ASN A 912 15.14 21.26 20.80
N ASN A 913 14.27 20.25 20.85
CA ASN A 913 13.82 19.57 22.08
C ASN A 913 14.25 18.10 22.14
N ILE A 914 15.35 17.72 21.47
CA ILE A 914 15.80 16.33 21.34
C ILE A 914 16.28 15.81 22.70
N THR A 915 15.89 14.58 23.04
CA THR A 915 16.20 13.97 24.34
C THR A 915 17.19 12.80 24.26
N THR A 916 17.38 12.22 23.08
CA THR A 916 18.25 11.06 22.87
C THR A 916 18.85 11.05 21.47
N LEU A 917 20.09 10.58 21.36
CA LEU A 917 20.82 10.40 20.09
C LEU A 917 20.82 8.94 19.60
N LYS A 918 20.15 8.01 20.32
CA LYS A 918 20.09 6.57 19.99
C LYS A 918 19.77 6.26 18.52
N PRO A 919 18.84 6.96 17.86
CA PRO A 919 18.54 6.71 16.44
C PRO A 919 19.73 6.90 15.49
N LEU A 920 20.80 7.56 15.91
CA LEU A 920 21.99 7.81 15.07
C LEU A 920 23.00 6.65 15.06
N TYR A 921 22.79 5.60 15.88
CA TYR A 921 23.78 4.52 16.15
C TYR A 921 24.42 3.85 14.93
N ASN A 922 23.70 3.77 13.79
CA ASN A 922 24.19 3.09 12.59
C ASN A 922 24.55 4.05 11.44
N LEU A 923 24.65 5.36 11.71
CA LEU A 923 25.03 6.35 10.70
C LEU A 923 26.55 6.42 10.54
N ASN A 924 27.14 5.36 10.00
CA ASN A 924 28.60 5.19 9.91
C ASN A 924 29.30 6.24 9.05
N GLU A 925 28.58 6.88 8.12
CA GLU A 925 29.07 7.97 7.27
C GLU A 925 28.95 9.35 7.96
N LEU A 926 28.35 9.45 9.15
CA LEU A 926 28.17 10.71 9.86
C LEU A 926 29.52 11.22 10.40
N GLU A 927 29.90 12.40 9.92
CA GLU A 927 31.20 13.05 10.17
C GLU A 927 31.06 14.28 11.07
N ALA A 928 29.90 14.97 11.03
CA ALA A 928 29.64 16.17 11.81
C ALA A 928 28.24 16.17 12.45
N LEU A 929 28.19 16.39 13.77
CA LEU A 929 26.96 16.50 14.55
C LEU A 929 26.95 17.77 15.41
N LEU A 930 26.04 18.69 15.10
CA LEU A 930 25.74 19.86 15.93
C LEU A 930 24.41 19.63 16.63
N ALA A 931 24.44 19.37 17.93
CA ALA A 931 23.28 19.06 18.74
C ALA A 931 23.22 19.92 20.02
N GLU A 932 23.82 21.11 19.99
CA GLU A 932 23.77 22.06 21.09
C GLU A 932 22.34 22.56 21.39
N ASP A 933 22.13 23.09 22.60
CA ASP A 933 20.86 23.67 23.04
C ASP A 933 19.64 22.74 22.84
N ASN A 934 19.74 21.52 23.37
CA ASN A 934 18.69 20.49 23.34
C ASN A 934 18.40 19.96 24.77
N LYS A 935 17.78 18.78 24.89
CA LYS A 935 17.46 18.12 26.18
C LYS A 935 18.16 16.77 26.35
N ILE A 936 19.33 16.63 25.74
CA ILE A 936 20.11 15.38 25.72
C ILE A 936 20.79 15.18 27.08
N LYS A 937 20.61 14.01 27.68
CA LYS A 937 21.24 13.65 28.97
C LYS A 937 22.48 12.78 28.81
N ASN A 938 22.45 11.86 27.86
CA ASN A 938 23.56 10.98 27.51
C ASN A 938 23.76 10.96 26.00
N ILE A 939 24.96 10.58 25.59
CA ILE A 939 25.35 10.49 24.19
C ILE A 939 25.20 9.07 23.63
N ASP A 940 24.32 8.26 24.23
CA ASP A 940 24.00 6.93 23.75
C ASP A 940 23.59 6.99 22.28
N GLY A 941 24.23 6.19 21.43
CA GLY A 941 23.96 6.14 20.00
C GLY A 941 25.01 6.83 19.13
N ILE A 942 26.00 7.53 19.68
CA ILE A 942 27.04 8.16 18.84
C ILE A 942 28.46 7.69 19.17
N GLU A 943 28.65 6.88 20.20
CA GLU A 943 29.96 6.49 20.76
C GLU A 943 30.85 5.72 19.78
N ASN A 944 30.23 5.02 18.83
CA ASN A 944 30.93 4.23 17.81
C ASN A 944 31.02 4.93 16.46
N LEU A 945 30.48 6.15 16.34
CA LEU A 945 30.47 6.89 15.08
C LEU A 945 31.83 7.51 14.79
N ASN A 946 32.09 7.76 13.51
CA ASN A 946 33.34 8.32 13.02
C ASN A 946 33.31 9.86 12.97
N LEU A 947 32.85 10.49 14.06
CA LEU A 947 32.69 11.94 14.13
C LEU A 947 34.03 12.66 14.18
N TYR A 948 34.16 13.72 13.38
CA TYR A 948 35.25 14.70 13.45
C TYR A 948 34.80 15.92 14.26
N ARG A 949 33.55 16.36 14.07
CA ARG A 949 32.95 17.52 14.74
C ARG A 949 31.76 17.13 15.60
N LEU A 950 31.80 17.51 16.87
CA LEU A 950 30.73 17.28 17.83
C LEU A 950 30.47 18.52 18.67
N ARG A 951 29.25 19.05 18.66
CA ARG A 951 28.81 20.13 19.55
C ARG A 951 27.60 19.70 20.38
N LEU A 952 27.70 19.87 21.69
CA LEU A 952 26.78 19.34 22.70
C LEU A 952 26.48 20.32 23.84
N GLN A 953 27.06 21.52 23.84
CA GLN A 953 26.77 22.54 24.86
C GLN A 953 25.26 22.86 24.92
N GLY A 954 24.77 23.42 26.01
CA GLY A 954 23.36 23.74 26.23
C GLY A 954 22.49 22.54 26.59
N ASN A 955 23.05 21.35 26.71
CA ASN A 955 22.34 20.12 27.07
C ASN A 955 22.52 19.74 28.55
N PRO A 956 21.51 19.13 29.20
CA PRO A 956 21.61 18.64 30.58
C PRO A 956 22.39 17.31 30.67
N LEU A 957 23.64 17.31 30.22
CA LEU A 957 24.51 16.12 30.14
C LEU A 957 24.86 15.56 31.53
N GLU A 958 24.86 14.23 31.67
CA GLU A 958 25.30 13.52 32.88
C GLU A 958 26.83 13.59 33.04
N ASN A 959 27.35 13.65 34.27
CA ASN A 959 28.76 13.94 34.57
C ASN A 959 29.82 13.03 33.89
N ASN A 960 29.45 11.88 33.35
CA ASN A 960 30.36 10.90 32.76
C ASN A 960 30.32 10.86 31.21
N TYR A 961 29.59 11.76 30.54
CA TYR A 961 29.50 11.74 29.07
C TYR A 961 30.87 11.84 28.37
N MET A 962 31.83 12.53 28.99
CA MET A 962 33.20 12.66 28.48
C MET A 962 33.92 11.31 28.37
N ASP A 963 33.63 10.33 29.23
CA ASP A 963 34.25 9.00 29.15
C ASP A 963 33.91 8.27 27.84
N SER A 964 32.73 8.56 27.28
CA SER A 964 32.32 8.04 25.98
C SER A 964 32.97 8.82 24.84
N ILE A 965 33.10 10.14 24.96
CA ILE A 965 33.81 10.99 23.97
C ILE A 965 35.28 10.60 23.86
N LYS A 966 35.96 10.39 24.99
CA LYS A 966 37.38 9.97 25.06
C LYS A 966 37.67 8.65 24.32
N LYS A 967 36.65 7.82 24.04
CA LYS A 967 36.76 6.55 23.30
C LYS A 967 36.62 6.73 21.78
N MET A 968 36.11 7.87 21.32
CA MET A 968 35.94 8.15 19.90
C MET A 968 37.30 8.41 19.23
N LYS A 969 37.50 7.87 18.03
CA LYS A 969 38.84 7.81 17.42
C LYS A 969 39.27 9.05 16.64
N ASN A 970 38.32 9.82 16.12
CA ASN A 970 38.59 10.83 15.10
C ASN A 970 38.08 12.24 15.47
N ILE A 971 37.58 12.45 16.70
CA ILE A 971 37.17 13.78 17.14
C ILE A 971 38.35 14.72 17.12
N ASN A 972 38.18 15.87 16.46
CA ASN A 972 39.18 16.92 16.39
C ASN A 972 38.59 18.33 16.54
N HIS A 973 37.27 18.45 16.70
CA HIS A 973 36.55 19.66 17.06
C HIS A 973 35.37 19.31 17.98
N LEU A 974 35.29 19.97 19.13
CA LEU A 974 34.50 19.58 20.27
C LEU A 974 34.01 20.83 21.05
N CYS A 975 32.69 20.99 21.10
CA CYS A 975 32.04 21.93 22.02
C CYS A 975 31.15 21.16 22.99
N VAL A 976 31.39 21.27 24.28
CA VAL A 976 30.80 20.38 25.30
C VAL A 976 30.25 21.14 26.50
N GLY A 977 29.46 20.42 27.29
CA GLY A 977 28.88 20.93 28.53
C GLY A 977 29.89 21.08 29.67
N LYS A 978 29.42 20.85 30.89
CA LYS A 978 30.25 20.87 32.10
C LYS A 978 31.31 19.77 32.09
N ILE A 979 32.56 20.13 32.38
CA ILE A 979 33.72 19.21 32.43
C ILE A 979 34.39 19.21 33.81
N ASN A 980 35.24 18.22 34.07
CA ASN A 980 36.13 18.18 35.23
C ASN A 980 37.60 18.46 34.84
N THR A 981 38.51 18.51 35.84
CA THR A 981 39.93 18.82 35.59
C THR A 981 40.65 17.77 34.73
N GLU A 982 40.27 16.49 34.82
CA GLU A 982 40.83 15.43 33.98
C GLU A 982 40.40 15.61 32.52
N ASP A 983 39.12 15.94 32.30
CA ASP A 983 38.58 16.24 30.98
C ASP A 983 39.25 17.48 30.36
N PHE A 984 39.44 18.54 31.15
CA PHE A 984 40.15 19.74 30.73
C PHE A 984 41.57 19.43 30.24
N ASN A 985 42.32 18.63 31.01
CA ASN A 985 43.64 18.17 30.57
C ASN A 985 43.55 17.32 29.29
N TRP A 986 42.54 16.44 29.18
CA TRP A 986 42.35 15.61 27.99
C TRP A 986 42.13 16.45 26.72
N LEU A 987 41.31 17.52 26.81
CA LEU A 987 41.04 18.45 25.71
C LEU A 987 42.35 19.08 25.17
N GLN A 988 43.28 19.43 26.05
CA GLN A 988 44.56 20.06 25.67
C GLN A 988 45.47 19.16 24.81
N TYR A 989 45.38 17.83 24.93
CA TYR A 989 46.30 16.89 24.25
C TYR A 989 45.69 16.13 23.08
N ASN A 990 44.37 15.91 23.07
CA ASN A 990 43.75 14.93 22.16
C ASN A 990 43.07 15.56 20.93
N LEU A 991 43.02 16.89 20.85
CA LEU A 991 42.38 17.63 19.75
C LEU A 991 43.42 18.20 18.76
N ILE A 992 44.41 17.39 18.35
CA ILE A 992 45.46 17.80 17.40
C ILE A 992 45.06 17.43 15.96
N ARG A 993 45.28 18.35 15.00
CA ARG A 993 44.99 18.10 13.58
C ARG A 993 45.97 17.06 13.01
N PRO A 994 45.50 15.92 12.47
CA PRO A 994 46.39 14.91 11.88
C PRO A 994 47.06 15.42 10.60
N GLU A 995 48.36 15.16 10.44
CA GLU A 995 49.21 15.68 9.35
C GLU A 995 48.79 15.23 7.93
N ASN A 996 47.97 14.17 7.81
CA ASN A 996 47.76 13.44 6.54
C ASN A 996 46.29 13.36 6.06
N LYS A 997 45.39 14.24 6.51
CA LYS A 997 44.01 14.28 5.98
C LYS A 997 43.68 15.66 5.44
N ILE A 998 43.76 15.78 4.12
CA ILE A 998 43.04 16.80 3.36
C ILE A 998 41.68 16.16 3.03
N VAL A 999 40.61 16.57 3.70
CA VAL A 999 39.24 16.33 3.23
C VAL A 999 38.65 17.70 2.94
N SER A 1000 38.90 18.17 1.73
CA SER A 1000 38.46 19.48 1.26
C SER A 1000 37.02 19.39 0.75
N ASP A 1001 36.03 19.40 1.64
CA ASP A 1001 34.67 19.91 1.40
C ASP A 1001 33.92 19.90 2.75
N LEU A 1002 33.24 21.01 3.12
CA LEU A 1002 32.50 21.28 4.39
C LEU A 1002 33.19 22.18 5.44
N GLU A 1003 33.81 23.30 5.03
CA GLU A 1003 34.23 24.38 5.95
C GLU A 1003 35.31 24.01 7.00
N GLU A 1004 36.09 22.94 6.80
CA GLU A 1004 37.23 22.55 7.67
C GLU A 1004 38.45 23.50 7.62
N ASN A 1005 38.32 24.65 6.96
CA ASN A 1005 39.34 25.70 6.91
C ASN A 1005 39.09 26.84 7.93
N ASN A 1006 38.01 26.77 8.72
CA ASN A 1006 37.78 27.72 9.80
C ASN A 1006 38.67 27.42 11.01
N PRO A 1007 39.08 28.44 11.80
CA PRO A 1007 39.81 28.24 13.05
C PRO A 1007 39.02 27.31 13.99
N ARG A 1008 39.73 26.40 14.67
CA ARG A 1008 39.12 25.44 15.61
C ARG A 1008 39.02 26.08 16.99
N GLU A 1009 37.80 26.34 17.42
CA GLU A 1009 37.46 26.85 18.74
C GLU A 1009 36.79 25.72 19.53
N GLU A 1010 37.55 25.13 20.45
CA GLU A 1010 37.03 24.14 21.40
C GLU A 1010 36.39 24.89 22.55
N PHE A 1011 35.19 24.47 22.94
CA PHE A 1011 34.43 25.15 23.97
C PHE A 1011 33.99 24.18 25.05
N PHE A 1012 34.08 24.59 26.31
CA PHE A 1012 33.40 23.93 27.43
C PHE A 1012 32.55 24.91 28.21
N GLU A 1013 31.34 24.52 28.60
CA GLU A 1013 30.43 25.43 29.31
C GLU A 1013 30.97 25.88 30.66
N ASN A 1014 31.40 24.93 31.48
CA ASN A 1014 31.82 25.17 32.87
C ASN A 1014 32.83 24.12 33.34
N LEU A 1015 33.85 24.56 34.08
CA LEU A 1015 34.77 23.73 34.86
C LEU A 1015 34.71 24.16 36.32
N ASP A 1016 34.21 23.30 37.20
CA ASP A 1016 34.09 23.60 38.62
C ASP A 1016 35.33 23.11 39.38
N LEU A 1017 36.07 24.05 39.99
CA LEU A 1017 37.21 23.78 40.86
C LEU A 1017 36.78 23.95 42.32
N GLU A 1018 36.56 22.85 43.02
CA GLU A 1018 36.15 22.87 44.41
C GLU A 1018 37.34 22.90 45.37
N TYR A 1019 37.26 23.74 46.40
CA TYR A 1019 38.23 23.85 47.49
C TYR A 1019 37.50 23.85 48.83
N GLU A 1020 38.00 23.08 49.79
CA GLU A 1020 37.53 23.12 51.19
C GLU A 1020 38.52 23.93 52.01
N VAL A 1021 38.02 24.88 52.80
CA VAL A 1021 38.84 25.82 53.57
C VAL A 1021 38.28 25.96 54.98
N THR A 1022 39.11 25.76 55.99
CA THR A 1022 38.79 25.91 57.41
C THR A 1022 39.01 27.35 57.87
N LYS A 1023 38.41 27.73 59.00
CA LYS A 1023 38.57 29.09 59.58
C LYS A 1023 40.03 29.50 59.80
N ASP A 1024 40.91 28.56 60.14
CA ASP A 1024 42.33 28.84 60.40
C ASP A 1024 43.12 29.14 59.12
N GLU A 1025 42.60 28.74 57.95
CA GLU A 1025 43.23 28.96 56.64
C GLU A 1025 42.87 30.33 56.04
N ILE A 1026 41.97 31.09 56.70
CA ILE A 1026 41.62 32.47 56.33
C ILE A 1026 42.61 33.41 57.00
N LYS A 1027 43.48 34.05 56.21
CA LYS A 1027 44.48 35.00 56.72
C LYS A 1027 43.85 36.32 57.18
N GLU A 1028 44.54 37.06 58.05
CA GLU A 1028 44.17 38.43 58.43
C GLU A 1028 43.86 39.26 57.16
N ASN A 1029 42.72 39.97 57.17
CA ASN A 1029 42.06 40.64 56.03
C ASN A 1029 41.16 39.77 55.13
N LYS A 1030 40.77 38.56 55.55
CA LYS A 1030 39.83 37.69 54.83
C LYS A 1030 40.35 37.26 53.44
N ILE A 1031 41.61 36.84 53.38
CA ILE A 1031 42.22 36.27 52.16
C ILE A 1031 42.29 34.75 52.30
N ILE A 1032 41.86 34.03 51.28
CA ILE A 1032 41.94 32.58 51.15
C ILE A 1032 43.04 32.24 50.16
N ILE A 1033 43.92 31.29 50.50
CA ILE A 1033 44.97 30.81 49.59
C ILE A 1033 44.74 29.32 49.34
N VAL A 1034 44.53 28.95 48.08
CA VAL A 1034 44.33 27.55 47.66
C VAL A 1034 45.35 27.15 46.60
N ASP A 1035 45.55 25.85 46.42
CA ASP A 1035 46.42 25.34 45.36
C ASP A 1035 45.82 25.62 43.98
N ASN A 1036 46.67 25.98 43.01
CA ASN A 1036 46.25 26.07 41.62
C ASN A 1036 46.15 24.67 41.01
N LYS A 1037 44.92 24.21 40.78
CA LYS A 1037 44.65 22.90 40.17
C LYS A 1037 44.83 22.88 38.64
N LEU A 1038 45.04 24.03 38.00
CA LEU A 1038 45.11 24.15 36.54
C LEU A 1038 46.56 24.23 36.05
N LYS A 1039 46.87 23.44 35.02
CA LYS A 1039 48.19 23.42 34.38
C LYS A 1039 48.03 23.38 32.86
N TYR A 1040 48.96 24.01 32.15
CA TYR A 1040 49.13 23.85 30.71
C TYR A 1040 49.69 22.47 30.40
N ALA A 1041 49.66 22.12 29.11
CA ALA A 1041 50.22 20.88 28.61
C ALA A 1041 51.74 20.70 28.90
N ASP A 1042 52.48 21.80 29.08
CA ASP A 1042 53.91 21.78 29.43
C ASP A 1042 54.17 21.70 30.96
N GLY A 1043 53.11 21.58 31.76
CA GLY A 1043 53.16 21.47 33.22
C GLY A 1043 53.25 22.81 33.96
N LYS A 1044 53.34 23.95 33.26
CA LYS A 1044 53.27 25.27 33.90
C LYS A 1044 51.87 25.54 34.41
N TYR A 1045 51.76 26.30 35.50
CA TYR A 1045 50.46 26.67 36.05
C TYR A 1045 49.73 27.68 35.15
N ILE A 1046 48.44 27.47 34.97
CA ILE A 1046 47.59 28.38 34.20
C ILE A 1046 47.29 29.61 35.05
N SER A 1047 47.49 30.79 34.46
CA SER A 1047 47.06 32.06 35.02
C SER A 1047 45.91 32.61 34.18
N ILE A 1048 44.77 32.83 34.81
CA ILE A 1048 43.59 33.39 34.15
C ILE A 1048 43.55 34.90 34.41
N GLY A 1049 43.13 35.70 33.42
CA GLY A 1049 43.19 37.16 33.42
C GLY A 1049 42.56 37.86 34.63
N LYS A 1050 42.78 39.19 34.73
CA LYS A 1050 42.46 40.03 35.91
C LYS A 1050 41.01 39.89 36.40
N ASN A 1051 40.81 39.17 37.50
CA ASN A 1051 39.61 39.27 38.34
C ASN A 1051 39.93 40.13 39.58
N LYS A 1052 39.03 41.03 39.98
CA LYS A 1052 39.29 41.95 41.12
C LYS A 1052 39.49 41.24 42.46
N ASN A 1053 38.97 40.03 42.61
CA ASN A 1053 38.98 39.28 43.86
C ASN A 1053 39.81 37.97 43.77
N VAL A 1054 40.36 37.63 42.60
CA VAL A 1054 41.11 36.39 42.39
C VAL A 1054 42.42 36.70 41.70
N ASN A 1055 43.53 36.29 42.31
CA ASN A 1055 44.88 36.51 41.82
C ASN A 1055 45.65 35.18 41.73
N PHE A 1056 46.09 34.83 40.54
CA PHE A 1056 46.87 33.60 40.30
C PHE A 1056 48.37 33.88 40.57
N LYS A 1057 48.97 33.12 41.49
CA LYS A 1057 50.39 33.17 41.86
C LYS A 1057 51.03 31.80 41.62
N ASN A 1058 51.27 31.46 40.36
CA ASN A 1058 51.84 30.17 39.94
C ASN A 1058 51.06 28.98 40.54
N ASP A 1059 51.65 28.29 41.52
CA ASP A 1059 51.12 27.12 42.20
C ASP A 1059 50.00 27.43 43.21
N LYS A 1060 49.73 28.72 43.47
CA LYS A 1060 48.69 29.18 44.39
C LYS A 1060 47.70 30.13 43.73
N ILE A 1061 46.49 30.16 44.25
CA ILE A 1061 45.45 31.14 43.93
C ILE A 1061 45.11 31.89 45.21
N GLU A 1062 45.26 33.21 45.18
CA GLU A 1062 44.83 34.10 46.27
C GLU A 1062 43.45 34.66 45.96
N ILE A 1063 42.54 34.51 46.91
CA ILE A 1063 41.13 34.89 46.78
C ILE A 1063 40.79 35.88 47.89
N ASP A 1064 40.45 37.11 47.51
CA ASP A 1064 40.01 38.16 48.41
C ASP A 1064 38.49 38.07 48.63
N ILE A 1065 38.08 37.70 49.84
CA ILE A 1065 36.66 37.63 50.24
C ILE A 1065 36.28 38.81 51.17
N SER A 1066 37.09 39.87 51.23
CA SER A 1066 36.91 41.00 52.17
C SER A 1066 35.54 41.68 52.06
N ASN A 1067 35.05 41.82 50.82
CA ASN A 1067 33.77 42.43 50.47
C ASN A 1067 32.59 41.44 50.37
N ILE A 1068 32.77 40.17 50.75
CA ILE A 1068 31.75 39.13 50.67
C ILE A 1068 31.12 38.90 52.05
N THR A 1069 29.80 38.98 52.14
CA THR A 1069 29.06 38.69 53.37
C THR A 1069 28.73 37.19 53.42
N ILE A 1070 29.33 36.46 54.36
CA ILE A 1070 29.08 35.03 54.58
C ILE A 1070 28.07 34.90 55.72
N SER A 1071 26.87 34.39 55.43
CA SER A 1071 25.82 34.14 56.43
C SER A 1071 25.98 32.76 57.07
N GLU A 1072 25.53 32.56 58.31
CA GLU A 1072 25.58 31.25 59.02
C GLU A 1072 24.95 30.07 58.26
N ASN A 1073 24.04 30.33 57.32
CA ASN A 1073 23.36 29.31 56.52
C ASN A 1073 23.96 29.09 55.11
N ASN A 1074 25.04 29.79 54.73
CA ASN A 1074 25.62 29.69 53.39
C ASN A 1074 27.16 29.75 53.42
N ASN A 1075 27.77 28.57 53.52
CA ASN A 1075 29.22 28.39 53.63
C ASN A 1075 29.93 28.26 52.26
N ILE A 1076 29.26 28.56 51.14
CA ILE A 1076 29.82 28.39 49.80
C ILE A 1076 30.00 29.76 49.13
N VAL A 1077 31.24 30.04 48.70
CA VAL A 1077 31.58 31.23 47.90
C VAL A 1077 31.95 30.78 46.49
N LYS A 1078 31.47 31.47 45.45
CA LYS A 1078 31.73 31.13 44.04
C LYS A 1078 32.31 32.31 43.27
N PHE A 1079 33.31 32.05 42.44
CA PHE A 1079 33.89 33.02 41.50
C PHE A 1079 33.90 32.43 40.10
N ALA A 1080 33.27 33.11 39.13
CA ALA A 1080 33.32 32.73 37.73
C ALA A 1080 34.43 33.52 37.00
N LEU A 1081 35.24 32.80 36.23
CA LEU A 1081 36.34 33.32 35.44
C LEU A 1081 36.15 32.88 33.99
N ASN A 1082 36.37 33.78 33.03
CA ASN A 1082 36.42 33.40 31.61
C ASN A 1082 37.84 32.91 31.32
N TYR A 1083 37.95 31.67 30.85
CA TYR A 1083 39.17 31.11 30.29
C TYR A 1083 39.11 31.27 28.77
N ASP A 1084 40.15 31.91 28.25
CA ASP A 1084 40.36 32.16 26.84
C ASP A 1084 41.87 31.94 26.64
N GLU A 1085 42.23 30.87 25.95
CA GLU A 1085 43.63 30.56 25.69
C GLU A 1085 44.16 31.52 24.62
N GLU A 1086 44.65 32.70 25.06
CA GLU A 1086 45.25 33.70 24.18
C GLU A 1086 46.28 33.03 23.27
N ASN A 1087 46.02 33.09 21.96
CA ASN A 1087 47.00 32.72 20.94
C ASN A 1087 48.26 33.56 21.16
N ASN A 1088 49.33 32.97 21.69
CA ASN A 1088 50.65 33.47 21.37
C ASN A 1088 50.76 33.41 19.85
N GLU A 1089 50.86 34.58 19.21
CA GLU A 1089 51.00 34.75 17.76
C GLU A 1089 52.19 33.93 17.24
N TYR A 1090 51.96 32.66 16.92
CA TYR A 1090 52.88 31.86 16.17
C TYR A 1090 52.52 32.01 14.69
N GLN A 1091 53.05 33.06 14.05
CA GLN A 1091 53.05 33.17 12.59
C GLN A 1091 53.89 32.05 11.98
N TYR A 1092 53.29 30.88 11.75
CA TYR A 1092 53.91 29.81 10.95
C TYR A 1092 53.33 29.83 9.53
N ASN A 1093 54.21 30.13 8.57
CA ASN A 1093 53.86 30.39 7.17
C ASN A 1093 53.51 29.15 6.32
N ASN A 1094 53.20 27.98 6.88
CA ASN A 1094 52.89 26.78 6.08
C ASN A 1094 51.93 25.82 6.79
N GLY A 1095 50.62 25.95 6.51
CA GLY A 1095 49.61 24.91 6.76
C GLY A 1095 49.19 24.72 8.23
N TYR A 1096 47.89 24.68 8.49
CA TYR A 1096 47.25 24.53 9.81
C TYR A 1096 47.44 23.15 10.49
N TYR A 1097 48.46 22.38 10.13
CA TYR A 1097 48.71 21.03 10.64
C TYR A 1097 49.58 21.06 11.90
N GLY A 1098 49.27 20.20 12.88
CA GLY A 1098 50.04 20.12 14.14
C GLY A 1098 49.79 21.25 15.16
N GLN A 1099 48.81 22.13 14.94
CA GLN A 1099 48.47 23.20 15.90
C GLN A 1099 47.58 22.68 17.04
N PRO A 1100 47.86 23.06 18.31
CA PRO A 1100 46.89 22.92 19.40
C PRO A 1100 45.60 23.68 19.06
N SER A 1101 44.48 23.18 19.55
CA SER A 1101 43.18 23.81 19.37
C SER A 1101 43.03 24.99 20.34
N HIS A 1102 42.35 26.06 19.94
CA HIS A 1102 42.04 27.17 20.84
C HIS A 1102 40.94 26.74 21.81
N ILE A 1103 41.17 26.81 23.12
CA ILE A 1103 40.22 26.37 24.13
C ILE A 1103 39.63 27.57 24.87
N GLU A 1104 38.30 27.67 24.87
CA GLU A 1104 37.54 28.67 25.61
C GLU A 1104 36.51 28.03 26.55
N GLY A 1105 36.19 28.72 27.65
CA GLY A 1105 35.15 28.26 28.58
C GLY A 1105 35.07 29.06 29.87
N LYS A 1106 34.17 28.67 30.78
CA LYS A 1106 34.04 29.29 32.11
C LYS A 1106 34.60 28.41 33.20
N ILE A 1107 35.41 28.99 34.09
CA ILE A 1107 36.00 28.31 35.24
C ILE A 1107 35.39 28.87 36.51
N ASN A 1108 34.74 28.00 37.30
CA ASN A 1108 34.12 28.36 38.57
C ASN A 1108 35.00 27.90 39.73
N LEU A 1109 35.51 28.83 40.54
CA LEU A 1109 36.14 28.52 41.81
C LEU A 1109 35.04 28.41 42.88
N ILE A 1110 34.86 27.21 43.46
CA ILE A 1110 33.86 26.93 44.49
C ILE A 1110 34.57 26.70 45.83
N ILE A 1111 34.47 27.66 46.74
CA ILE A 1111 35.09 27.61 48.06
C ILE A 1111 34.06 27.21 49.09
N LYS A 1112 34.27 26.05 49.74
CA LYS A 1112 33.43 25.50 50.81
C LYS A 1112 34.10 25.77 52.16
N LEU A 1113 33.53 26.68 52.93
CA LEU A 1113 34.02 27.06 54.26
C LEU A 1113 33.55 26.05 55.32
N LYS A 1114 34.47 25.42 56.03
CA LYS A 1114 34.18 24.46 57.11
C LYS A 1114 34.37 25.05 58.50
#